data_AF-A0A8H4SZ01-F1
#
_entry.id   AF-A0A8H4SZ01-F1
#
_cell.length_a   1.000
_cell.length_b   1.000
_cell.length_c   1.000
_cell.angle_alpha   90.00
_cell.angle_beta   90.00
_cell.angle_gamma   90.00
#
_symmetry.space_group_name_H-M   'P 1'
#
loop_
_entity.id
_entity.type
_entity.pdbx_description
1 polymer ?
#
loop_
_entity_poly.entity_id
_entity_poly.type
_entity_poly.pdbx_seq_one_letter_code
_entity_poly.pdbx_strand_id
1 'polypeptide(L)'
;MLFSQSLPTLFALFAGLQQVVDATPRYCPPYGPVLPAPRHASQHPAVQYAVGTITTVLKGQTGGFNLSGVSVGVKSIYEDEPLLDFHYTPPTKNPKEGVRKIDASTVYRLGSITKVFTVLAALRLAEDGVLNMNDPVTRWIPELAHRDGFHSGDELDITHWTDITVGDAAAHLSGLGGDTTTDISAFPFDWEALGLPKLSKGDKIPSCKGPPGAPVCTRKDFLNIFKSYRPPIYQPSQSPVYSNAGISLVGLVIEAASKKTFDAAIKDLVLKPLGLEKTYSGIVPENSENMFIPAGSPDWDADIGIFAPAGAMGSSTADMLSFMTNILKNKALSPSSTRRWLKPNTFTSTWSASVGSPWEIYRVDNLTSDGRIIDLYTKGGTLSGYQSGMAMIPDTGLVVSVLGAGPEVSSVWAQLATLNIIKALIPAIDMAARDEAKIRFAGMYFDKKTGSTLTLSLDKGPGLVLSNWTARGFDVLPNLNRFQPGRYNDTADSSIKSVRLYPTGIENKSRAAWRVVFPALSDTEAEMIEGLTKVKDVTCITWHMLDRFIYNGLSMDHFEFKYGKDGKALVKKQRRRPILRILRFCHAVSQRVQWGRAAYTSQDTHTSATMHQVTRLMIGLSSLLPALATPTGLTKDCVQLQIPVTASANNTRYNSVKVESTIDLVDFIWDTSTWSHANRSTEVLPVHGTYSISAQLCIPADGEKSDILQVATHGLGFDKRYWDPELRPEEYSYVDTAIARGYSILTYDRLGTGKSSKADGYNEVQLGLQVAILKELTVLARDGKLLASSKVLSKRPHKTFYDYKPRKVVHIGHSFGSATTSGLLSLHGSLSDGAILTGFLPNNQSGKVGPNAFGFEFARQHDPKRFGDRPAGYAVQASLGSIQQIFLKKGSFEVEALEYAEKIKQTGTVGELSSSLFGQRAAEFKGPLQYFIGENDYPLCDGDCNNTYDMETLKGLNPAASHIGVHLQPGTGHGLTLSTNATAGYEVMLAYLDSQGL
;
A
#
# COMPACT_ATOMS: atom_id res chain seq x y z
N MET A 1 -11.36 -31.90 -10.82
CA MET A 1 -10.63 -32.81 -11.72
C MET A 1 -10.57 -32.23 -13.15
N LEU A 2 -10.04 -31.01 -13.34
CA LEU A 2 -9.87 -30.42 -14.68
C LEU A 2 -8.50 -29.70 -14.86
N PHE A 3 -7.49 -30.02 -14.03
CA PHE A 3 -6.13 -29.47 -14.16
C PHE A 3 -5.05 -30.50 -13.80
N SER A 4 -5.12 -31.74 -14.30
CA SER A 4 -4.12 -32.74 -13.90
C SER A 4 -3.65 -33.74 -14.96
N GLN A 5 -3.87 -33.53 -16.26
CA GLN A 5 -3.41 -34.53 -17.25
C GLN A 5 -2.72 -34.00 -18.51
N SER A 6 -2.28 -32.74 -18.58
CA SER A 6 -1.58 -32.25 -19.78
C SER A 6 -0.46 -31.22 -19.55
N LEU A 7 0.07 -31.12 -18.32
CA LEU A 7 1.20 -30.21 -18.02
C LEU A 7 2.63 -30.72 -18.31
N PRO A 8 2.97 -32.02 -18.41
CA PRO A 8 4.40 -32.40 -18.50
C PRO A 8 5.08 -31.99 -19.81
N THR A 9 4.33 -31.74 -20.88
CA THR A 9 4.86 -31.43 -22.22
C THR A 9 5.03 -29.93 -22.49
N LEU A 10 4.40 -29.04 -21.71
CA LEU A 10 4.62 -27.59 -21.82
C LEU A 10 5.85 -27.11 -21.03
N PHE A 11 6.27 -27.87 -20.00
CA PHE A 11 7.40 -27.53 -19.13
C PHE A 11 8.78 -27.82 -19.75
N ALA A 12 8.85 -28.60 -20.83
CA ALA A 12 10.12 -28.98 -21.45
C ALA A 12 10.69 -27.94 -22.44
N LEU A 13 9.93 -26.88 -22.79
CA LEU A 13 10.36 -25.82 -23.72
C LEU A 13 10.93 -24.57 -23.03
N PHE A 14 10.94 -24.52 -21.68
CA PHE A 14 11.44 -23.39 -20.90
C PHE A 14 12.47 -23.80 -19.82
N ALA A 15 13.12 -24.96 -20.01
CA ALA A 15 14.19 -25.42 -19.14
C ALA A 15 15.52 -24.74 -19.52
N GLY A 16 15.69 -23.49 -19.11
CA GLY A 16 16.92 -22.76 -19.41
C GLY A 16 17.00 -21.37 -18.78
N LEU A 17 16.87 -21.28 -17.46
CA LEU A 17 17.51 -20.29 -16.57
C LEU A 17 16.98 -20.50 -15.15
N GLN A 18 17.76 -21.19 -14.32
CA GLN A 18 17.55 -21.26 -12.87
C GLN A 18 18.69 -20.50 -12.20
N GLN A 19 18.38 -19.35 -11.60
CA GLN A 19 18.95 -18.98 -10.30
C GLN A 19 17.83 -18.48 -9.39
N VAL A 20 17.76 -19.11 -8.22
CA VAL A 20 16.77 -18.89 -7.16
C VAL A 20 17.17 -17.62 -6.41
N VAL A 21 16.49 -16.51 -6.70
CA VAL A 21 16.40 -15.38 -5.77
C VAL A 21 15.44 -15.83 -4.66
N ASP A 22 15.80 -15.65 -3.38
CA ASP A 22 14.85 -15.86 -2.29
C ASP A 22 13.76 -14.77 -2.43
N ALA A 23 12.66 -15.12 -3.09
CA ALA A 23 11.46 -14.31 -3.18
C ALA A 23 11.05 -13.85 -1.77
N THR A 24 10.54 -12.61 -1.65
CA THR A 24 9.87 -12.19 -0.42
C THR A 24 8.75 -13.21 -0.16
N PRO A 25 8.74 -13.94 0.97
CA PRO A 25 7.89 -15.12 1.09
C PRO A 25 6.43 -14.74 0.89
N ARG A 26 5.77 -15.37 -0.09
CA ARG A 26 4.40 -15.03 -0.42
C ARG A 26 3.46 -15.66 0.59
N TYR A 27 2.77 -14.83 1.37
CA TYR A 27 1.79 -15.31 2.34
C TYR A 27 0.38 -15.19 1.79
N CYS A 28 -0.36 -16.30 1.78
CA CYS A 28 -1.81 -16.33 1.52
C CYS A 28 -2.55 -16.77 2.80
N PRO A 29 -2.55 -15.99 3.88
CA PRO A 29 -3.27 -16.36 5.10
C PRO A 29 -4.78 -16.45 4.81
N PRO A 30 -5.53 -17.29 5.54
CA PRO A 30 -6.99 -17.22 5.51
C PRO A 30 -7.45 -15.82 5.93
N TYR A 31 -8.50 -15.30 5.31
CA TYR A 31 -9.03 -13.99 5.63
C TYR A 31 -9.47 -13.91 7.11
N GLY A 32 -9.03 -12.85 7.79
CA GLY A 32 -9.30 -12.57 9.20
C GLY A 32 -8.05 -12.64 10.09
N PRO A 33 -8.22 -12.73 11.43
CA PRO A 33 -7.11 -12.68 12.36
C PRO A 33 -6.07 -13.78 12.10
N VAL A 34 -4.81 -13.38 11.91
CA VAL A 34 -3.71 -14.35 11.75
C VAL A 34 -3.13 -14.83 13.08
N LEU A 35 -3.40 -14.10 14.16
CA LEU A 35 -3.10 -14.42 15.54
C LEU A 35 -4.28 -13.98 16.42
N PRO A 36 -4.46 -14.57 17.62
CA PRO A 36 -5.42 -14.04 18.59
C PRO A 36 -5.07 -12.59 18.96
N ALA A 37 -6.09 -11.73 19.03
CA ALA A 37 -5.93 -10.38 19.52
C ALA A 37 -5.44 -10.36 20.98
N PRO A 38 -4.65 -9.35 21.38
CA PRO A 38 -4.06 -9.28 22.71
C PRO A 38 -5.12 -8.97 23.76
N ARG A 39 -5.02 -9.62 24.92
CA ARG A 39 -5.98 -9.48 26.02
C ARG A 39 -5.65 -8.35 26.98
N HIS A 40 -4.40 -7.88 26.96
CA HIS A 40 -3.88 -6.82 27.84
C HIS A 40 -3.12 -5.78 27.02
N ALA A 41 -3.77 -5.23 25.99
CA ALA A 41 -3.14 -4.31 25.07
C ALA A 41 -2.72 -3.01 25.77
N SER A 42 -3.52 -2.51 26.73
CA SER A 42 -3.21 -1.29 27.51
C SER A 42 -1.89 -1.34 28.29
N GLN A 43 -1.41 -2.54 28.62
CA GLN A 43 -0.17 -2.75 29.37
C GLN A 43 1.05 -2.85 28.48
N HIS A 44 0.86 -2.97 27.16
CA HIS A 44 1.96 -3.16 26.23
C HIS A 44 2.65 -1.82 25.92
N PRO A 45 4.00 -1.71 26.05
CA PRO A 45 4.70 -0.44 25.86
C PRO A 45 4.47 0.23 24.50
N ALA A 46 4.39 -0.56 23.42
CA ALA A 46 4.13 -0.01 22.08
C ALA A 46 2.74 0.62 21.96
N VAL A 47 1.73 0.05 22.65
CA VAL A 47 0.36 0.58 22.65
C VAL A 47 0.30 1.85 23.49
N GLN A 48 0.93 1.87 24.66
CA GLN A 48 1.03 3.07 25.50
C GLN A 48 1.71 4.24 24.77
N TYR A 49 2.80 3.95 24.04
CA TYR A 49 3.47 4.94 23.20
C TYR A 49 2.56 5.48 22.11
N ALA A 50 1.87 4.61 21.36
CA ALA A 50 0.95 5.01 20.31
C ALA A 50 -0.21 5.88 20.85
N VAL A 51 -0.82 5.48 21.98
CA VAL A 51 -1.85 6.27 22.67
C VAL A 51 -1.32 7.64 23.11
N GLY A 52 -0.10 7.70 23.65
CA GLY A 52 0.54 8.97 24.06
C GLY A 52 0.77 9.92 22.88
N THR A 53 1.23 9.39 21.74
CA THR A 53 1.40 10.15 20.50
C THR A 53 0.07 10.68 19.97
N ILE A 54 -0.97 9.84 19.90
CA ILE A 54 -2.32 10.25 19.49
C ILE A 54 -2.85 11.35 20.41
N THR A 55 -2.71 11.17 21.73
CA THR A 55 -3.18 12.15 22.72
C THR A 55 -2.49 13.50 22.54
N THR A 56 -1.19 13.50 22.25
CA THR A 56 -0.41 14.72 22.00
C THR A 56 -0.90 15.44 20.75
N VAL A 57 -1.14 14.71 19.65
CA VAL A 57 -1.69 15.27 18.41
C VAL A 57 -3.07 15.86 18.63
N LEU A 58 -3.96 15.14 19.32
CA LEU A 58 -5.31 15.63 19.63
C LEU A 58 -5.27 16.91 20.47
N LYS A 59 -4.43 16.96 21.52
CA LYS A 59 -4.23 18.17 22.32
C LYS A 59 -3.72 19.35 21.50
N GLY A 60 -2.75 19.12 20.62
CA GLY A 60 -2.18 20.15 19.74
C GLY A 60 -3.22 20.72 18.78
N GLN A 61 -4.07 19.86 18.22
CA GLN A 61 -5.15 20.28 17.32
C GLN A 61 -6.25 21.04 18.06
N THR A 62 -6.74 20.49 19.18
CA THR A 62 -7.87 21.09 19.91
C THR A 62 -7.47 22.31 20.74
N GLY A 63 -6.17 22.51 21.00
CA GLY A 63 -5.69 23.67 21.75
C GLY A 63 -6.07 25.03 21.13
N GLY A 64 -6.32 25.06 19.82
CA GLY A 64 -6.81 26.23 19.10
C GLY A 64 -8.33 26.37 19.03
N PHE A 65 -9.11 25.41 19.54
CA PHE A 65 -10.57 25.42 19.41
C PHE A 65 -11.22 26.33 20.45
N ASN A 66 -12.02 27.29 19.99
CA ASN A 66 -12.71 28.26 20.82
C ASN A 66 -14.20 27.94 21.02
N LEU A 67 -14.83 27.29 20.03
CA LEU A 67 -16.27 27.00 20.01
C LEU A 67 -16.60 25.51 19.88
N SER A 68 -15.62 24.70 19.48
CA SER A 68 -15.84 23.32 19.11
C SER A 68 -15.44 22.34 20.21
N GLY A 69 -16.33 21.40 20.49
CA GLY A 69 -16.13 20.35 21.47
C GLY A 69 -15.86 19.01 20.79
N VAL A 70 -14.97 18.21 21.38
CA VAL A 70 -14.51 16.93 20.82
C VAL A 70 -14.49 15.86 21.90
N SER A 71 -14.89 14.64 21.53
CA SER A 71 -14.73 13.41 22.30
C SER A 71 -14.20 12.30 21.40
N VAL A 72 -13.09 11.68 21.79
CA VAL A 72 -12.44 10.58 21.09
C VAL A 72 -12.25 9.41 22.05
N GLY A 73 -12.83 8.28 21.70
CA GLY A 73 -12.72 7.03 22.45
C GLY A 73 -12.10 5.92 21.60
N VAL A 74 -11.20 5.14 22.19
CA VAL A 74 -10.66 3.91 21.58
C VAL A 74 -10.64 2.80 22.60
N LYS A 75 -11.08 1.60 22.22
CA LYS A 75 -11.14 0.46 23.14
C LYS A 75 -10.71 -0.84 22.46
N SER A 76 -9.97 -1.67 23.20
CA SER A 76 -9.85 -3.10 22.90
C SER A 76 -11.07 -3.80 23.46
N ILE A 77 -11.76 -4.61 22.65
CA ILE A 77 -12.93 -5.37 23.14
C ILE A 77 -12.55 -6.38 24.23
N TYR A 78 -11.27 -6.70 24.41
CA TYR A 78 -10.82 -7.64 25.44
C TYR A 78 -10.56 -6.99 26.80
N GLU A 79 -10.70 -5.67 26.89
CA GLU A 79 -10.48 -4.90 28.11
C GLU A 79 -11.75 -4.12 28.48
N ASP A 80 -11.94 -3.84 29.77
CA ASP A 80 -13.12 -3.11 30.26
C ASP A 80 -12.93 -1.59 30.11
N GLU A 81 -11.71 -1.10 30.34
CA GLU A 81 -11.36 0.32 30.19
C GLU A 81 -10.94 0.67 28.75
N PRO A 82 -11.19 1.92 28.30
CA PRO A 82 -10.70 2.40 27.01
C PRO A 82 -9.17 2.51 27.00
N LEU A 83 -8.58 2.28 25.82
CA LEU A 83 -7.16 2.56 25.55
C LEU A 83 -6.90 4.07 25.45
N LEU A 84 -7.89 4.82 24.95
CA LEU A 84 -7.87 6.27 24.85
C LEU A 84 -9.26 6.81 25.19
N ASP A 85 -9.31 7.79 26.09
CA ASP A 85 -10.51 8.53 26.48
C ASP A 85 -10.17 10.02 26.52
N PHE A 86 -10.38 10.71 25.41
CA PHE A 86 -9.95 12.10 25.21
C PHE A 86 -11.16 13.00 24.99
N HIS A 87 -11.23 14.08 25.76
CA HIS A 87 -12.31 15.07 25.68
C HIS A 87 -11.75 16.49 25.71
N TYR A 88 -12.28 17.34 24.84
CA TYR A 88 -11.96 18.76 24.79
C TYR A 88 -13.21 19.61 24.95
N THR A 89 -13.23 20.42 26.00
CA THR A 89 -14.28 21.42 26.24
C THR A 89 -13.79 22.79 25.77
N PRO A 90 -14.47 23.45 24.83
CA PRO A 90 -14.08 24.79 24.40
C PRO A 90 -14.36 25.83 25.50
N PRO A 91 -13.61 26.94 25.50
CA PRO A 91 -13.84 28.05 26.44
C PRO A 91 -15.22 28.71 26.22
N THR A 92 -15.66 28.84 24.97
CA THR A 92 -16.96 29.44 24.62
C THR A 92 -18.01 28.35 24.41
N LYS A 93 -19.09 28.38 25.20
CA LYS A 93 -20.17 27.37 25.21
C LYS A 93 -21.53 28.04 25.02
N ASN A 94 -22.55 27.27 24.62
CA ASN A 94 -23.91 27.77 24.61
C ASN A 94 -24.30 28.25 26.03
N PRO A 95 -24.73 29.51 26.23
CA PRO A 95 -24.97 30.04 27.57
C PRO A 95 -26.24 29.48 28.22
N LYS A 96 -27.21 28.99 27.44
CA LYS A 96 -28.53 28.58 27.94
C LYS A 96 -28.62 27.09 28.24
N GLU A 97 -28.07 26.26 27.36
CA GLU A 97 -28.32 24.82 27.33
C GLU A 97 -27.04 24.01 27.07
N GLY A 98 -27.14 22.69 27.26
CA GLY A 98 -26.04 21.76 27.02
C GLY A 98 -25.03 21.65 28.18
N VAL A 99 -24.12 20.70 28.03
CA VAL A 99 -23.14 20.34 29.05
C VAL A 99 -22.10 21.45 29.23
N ARG A 100 -21.66 21.65 30.48
CA ARG A 100 -20.64 22.66 30.83
C ARG A 100 -19.21 22.14 30.75
N LYS A 101 -19.04 20.82 30.83
CA LYS A 101 -17.78 20.10 30.71
C LYS A 101 -18.04 18.81 29.93
N ILE A 102 -17.28 18.61 28.87
CA ILE A 102 -17.35 17.42 28.03
C ILE A 102 -16.62 16.26 28.73
N ASP A 103 -17.24 15.09 28.70
CA ASP A 103 -16.73 13.81 29.17
C ASP A 103 -17.24 12.65 28.30
N ALA A 104 -16.90 11.41 28.67
CA ALA A 104 -17.27 10.20 27.94
C ALA A 104 -18.78 9.94 27.86
N SER A 105 -19.59 10.58 28.71
CA SER A 105 -21.05 10.47 28.72
C SER A 105 -21.75 11.58 27.93
N THR A 106 -20.99 12.58 27.46
CA THR A 106 -21.51 13.71 26.70
C THR A 106 -22.02 13.26 25.34
N VAL A 107 -23.26 13.65 25.02
CA VAL A 107 -23.98 13.24 23.82
C VAL A 107 -23.75 14.22 22.66
N TYR A 108 -23.49 13.66 21.48
CA TYR A 108 -23.36 14.35 20.21
C TYR A 108 -24.33 13.77 19.20
N ARG A 109 -24.74 14.56 18.20
CA ARG A 109 -25.48 14.00 17.06
C ARG A 109 -24.54 13.16 16.19
N LEU A 110 -25.03 12.00 15.77
CA LEU A 110 -24.28 10.99 15.04
C LEU A 110 -24.35 11.16 13.52
N GLY A 111 -25.33 11.92 13.01
CA GLY A 111 -25.58 11.97 11.57
C GLY A 111 -25.68 10.55 10.99
N SER A 112 -24.99 10.31 9.88
CA SER A 112 -25.09 9.06 9.12
C SER A 112 -24.56 7.79 9.79
N ILE A 113 -23.92 7.86 10.96
CA ILE A 113 -23.69 6.68 11.80
C ILE A 113 -25.02 6.03 12.24
N THR A 114 -26.10 6.81 12.33
CA THR A 114 -27.47 6.33 12.60
C THR A 114 -27.88 5.13 11.75
N LYS A 115 -27.45 5.07 10.48
CA LYS A 115 -27.78 3.97 9.55
C LYS A 115 -27.38 2.62 10.10
N VAL A 116 -26.27 2.54 10.85
CA VAL A 116 -25.78 1.30 11.45
C VAL A 116 -26.76 0.76 12.49
N PHE A 117 -27.37 1.64 13.29
CA PHE A 117 -28.41 1.28 14.26
C PHE A 117 -29.69 0.84 13.57
N THR A 118 -30.11 1.55 12.52
CA THR A 118 -31.28 1.20 11.71
C THR A 118 -31.12 -0.18 11.09
N VAL A 119 -30.00 -0.45 10.43
CA VAL A 119 -29.75 -1.78 9.83
C VAL A 119 -29.67 -2.87 10.89
N LEU A 120 -29.06 -2.60 12.05
CA LEU A 120 -29.05 -3.56 13.16
C LEU A 120 -30.46 -3.91 13.64
N ALA A 121 -31.38 -2.94 13.73
CA ALA A 121 -32.75 -3.20 14.13
C ALA A 121 -33.50 -4.06 13.10
N ALA A 122 -33.30 -3.82 11.80
CA ALA A 122 -33.83 -4.69 10.75
C ALA A 122 -33.25 -6.11 10.84
N LEU A 123 -31.95 -6.25 11.09
CA LEU A 123 -31.29 -7.55 11.28
C LEU A 123 -31.79 -8.28 12.53
N ARG A 124 -32.13 -7.57 13.60
CA ARG A 124 -32.76 -8.16 14.80
C ARG A 124 -34.13 -8.75 14.49
N LEU A 125 -34.98 -7.99 13.80
CA LEU A 125 -36.27 -8.50 13.32
C LEU A 125 -36.09 -9.71 12.38
N ALA A 126 -35.01 -9.73 11.60
CA ALA A 126 -34.69 -10.87 10.76
C ALA A 126 -34.22 -12.11 11.54
N GLU A 127 -33.41 -11.95 12.60
CA GLU A 127 -33.04 -13.06 13.50
C GLU A 127 -34.26 -13.64 14.23
N ASP A 128 -35.21 -12.79 14.58
CA ASP A 128 -36.47 -13.19 15.22
C ASP A 128 -37.49 -13.78 14.22
N GLY A 129 -37.15 -13.83 12.93
CA GLY A 129 -38.01 -14.36 11.87
C GLY A 129 -39.22 -13.49 11.52
N VAL A 130 -39.23 -12.23 11.97
CA VAL A 130 -40.31 -11.27 11.73
C VAL A 130 -40.26 -10.71 10.30
N LEU A 131 -39.06 -10.45 9.78
CA LEU A 131 -38.83 -10.03 8.39
C LEU A 131 -37.74 -10.85 7.71
N ASN A 132 -37.68 -10.86 6.38
CA ASN A 132 -36.53 -11.36 5.63
C ASN A 132 -35.83 -10.18 4.94
N MET A 133 -34.49 -10.12 5.01
CA MET A 133 -33.74 -9.07 4.30
C MET A 133 -33.92 -9.14 2.78
N ASN A 134 -34.26 -10.31 2.24
CA ASN A 134 -34.56 -10.48 0.81
C ASN A 134 -36.05 -10.23 0.48
N ASP A 135 -36.87 -9.82 1.46
CA ASP A 135 -38.24 -9.40 1.15
C ASP A 135 -38.18 -8.15 0.25
N PRO A 136 -39.03 -8.08 -0.79
CA PRO A 136 -39.19 -6.84 -1.53
C PRO A 136 -39.77 -5.77 -0.61
N VAL A 137 -39.32 -4.52 -0.73
CA VAL A 137 -39.78 -3.43 0.14
C VAL A 137 -41.30 -3.19 0.03
N THR A 138 -41.89 -3.52 -1.13
CA THR A 138 -43.34 -3.45 -1.39
C THR A 138 -44.17 -4.38 -0.52
N ARG A 139 -43.58 -5.45 0.03
CA ARG A 139 -44.26 -6.33 1.00
C ARG A 139 -44.65 -5.56 2.27
N TRP A 140 -43.81 -4.62 2.68
CA TRP A 140 -43.95 -3.83 3.91
C TRP A 140 -44.51 -2.44 3.65
N ILE A 141 -44.37 -1.97 2.41
CA ILE A 141 -44.81 -0.65 1.93
C ILE A 141 -45.67 -0.89 0.67
N PRO A 142 -46.87 -1.47 0.81
CA PRO A 142 -47.71 -1.84 -0.32
C PRO A 142 -48.09 -0.65 -1.21
N GLU A 143 -48.03 0.58 -0.68
CA GLU A 143 -48.23 1.79 -1.47
C GLU A 143 -47.24 1.87 -2.64
N LEU A 144 -46.02 1.33 -2.52
CA LEU A 144 -45.04 1.30 -3.61
C LEU A 144 -45.34 0.25 -4.70
N ALA A 145 -46.21 -0.73 -4.42
CA ALA A 145 -46.57 -1.77 -5.38
C ALA A 145 -47.48 -1.24 -6.52
N HIS A 146 -48.20 -0.15 -6.26
CA HIS A 146 -49.10 0.46 -7.23
C HIS A 146 -48.35 1.46 -8.12
N ARG A 147 -48.39 1.21 -9.44
CA ARG A 147 -47.89 2.09 -10.51
C ARG A 147 -48.75 3.36 -10.66
N ASP A 148 -48.77 4.19 -9.62
CA ASP A 148 -49.43 5.49 -9.69
C ASP A 148 -48.34 6.56 -9.79
N GLY A 149 -48.09 7.08 -11.00
CA GLY A 149 -47.12 8.15 -11.24
C GLY A 149 -47.00 8.53 -12.72
N PHE A 150 -47.38 9.77 -13.04
CA PHE A 150 -47.29 10.42 -14.35
C PHE A 150 -45.82 10.62 -14.78
N HIS A 151 -45.31 9.77 -15.68
CA HIS A 151 -44.36 10.08 -16.76
C HIS A 151 -44.59 9.01 -17.86
N SER A 152 -44.35 9.38 -19.12
CA SER A 152 -44.64 8.76 -20.45
C SER A 152 -44.85 7.24 -20.65
N GLY A 153 -44.70 6.39 -19.63
CA GLY A 153 -44.58 4.93 -19.77
C GLY A 153 -43.18 4.50 -20.18
N ASP A 154 -42.22 5.42 -20.21
CA ASP A 154 -40.82 5.15 -20.52
C ASP A 154 -40.12 4.44 -19.36
N GLU A 155 -39.42 3.36 -19.69
CA GLU A 155 -38.68 2.52 -18.75
C GLU A 155 -37.56 3.29 -18.01
N LEU A 156 -37.08 4.39 -18.60
CA LEU A 156 -36.05 5.25 -18.01
C LEU A 156 -36.52 6.03 -16.78
N ASP A 157 -37.83 6.27 -16.64
CA ASP A 157 -38.40 7.07 -15.55
C ASP A 157 -39.01 6.22 -14.42
N ILE A 158 -39.00 4.88 -14.56
CA ILE A 158 -39.73 3.97 -13.68
C ILE A 158 -38.79 3.26 -12.70
N THR A 159 -39.03 3.44 -11.40
CA THR A 159 -38.39 2.62 -10.37
C THR A 159 -39.10 1.26 -10.24
N HIS A 160 -38.35 0.17 -10.38
CA HIS A 160 -38.83 -1.20 -10.21
C HIS A 160 -38.92 -1.60 -8.72
N TRP A 161 -39.93 -1.06 -8.03
CA TRP A 161 -40.08 -1.21 -6.57
C TRP A 161 -40.19 -2.66 -6.06
N THR A 162 -40.69 -3.58 -6.87
CA THR A 162 -40.79 -5.00 -6.53
C THR A 162 -39.45 -5.71 -6.47
N ASP A 163 -38.42 -5.13 -7.11
CA ASP A 163 -37.10 -5.76 -7.24
C ASP A 163 -36.14 -5.25 -6.17
N ILE A 164 -36.47 -4.13 -5.50
CA ILE A 164 -35.71 -3.59 -4.38
C ILE A 164 -36.02 -4.40 -3.12
N THR A 165 -35.02 -5.13 -2.60
CA THR A 165 -35.15 -5.80 -1.30
C THR A 165 -34.83 -4.88 -0.12
N VAL A 166 -35.24 -5.29 1.10
CA VAL A 166 -34.81 -4.60 2.33
C VAL A 166 -33.28 -4.57 2.45
N GLY A 167 -32.62 -5.65 2.02
CA GLY A 167 -31.15 -5.79 1.96
C GLY A 167 -30.51 -4.82 0.96
N ASP A 168 -31.08 -4.68 -0.23
CA ASP A 168 -30.58 -3.71 -1.22
C ASP A 168 -30.68 -2.28 -0.68
N ALA A 169 -31.80 -1.94 -0.06
CA ALA A 169 -32.00 -0.64 0.56
C ALA A 169 -31.00 -0.38 1.70
N ALA A 170 -30.72 -1.39 2.54
CA ALA A 170 -29.72 -1.33 3.60
C ALA A 170 -28.26 -1.23 3.10
N ALA A 171 -27.99 -1.79 1.91
CA ALA A 171 -26.66 -1.89 1.30
C ALA A 171 -26.35 -0.79 0.28
N HIS A 172 -27.21 0.24 0.16
CA HIS A 172 -27.07 1.29 -0.87
C HIS A 172 -27.15 0.75 -2.31
N LEU A 173 -27.90 -0.33 -2.52
CA LEU A 173 -28.09 -1.04 -3.78
C LEU A 173 -29.51 -0.92 -4.33
N SER A 174 -30.36 -0.07 -3.76
CA SER A 174 -31.73 0.12 -4.24
C SER A 174 -31.84 0.83 -5.59
N GLY A 175 -30.77 1.47 -6.06
CA GLY A 175 -30.78 2.33 -7.25
C GLY A 175 -31.42 3.71 -7.02
N LEU A 176 -31.91 4.00 -5.81
CA LEU A 176 -32.53 5.29 -5.47
C LEU A 176 -31.48 6.39 -5.31
N GLY A 177 -31.83 7.60 -5.76
CA GLY A 177 -31.00 8.80 -5.57
C GLY A 177 -30.70 9.11 -4.10
N GLY A 178 -29.66 9.92 -3.89
CA GLY A 178 -29.06 10.15 -2.58
C GLY A 178 -29.93 10.90 -1.58
N ASP A 179 -30.34 12.12 -1.93
CA ASP A 179 -31.05 13.04 -1.05
C ASP A 179 -32.02 13.96 -1.79
N THR A 180 -33.17 14.22 -1.16
CA THR A 180 -34.09 15.30 -1.52
C THR A 180 -33.84 16.57 -0.67
N THR A 181 -33.13 16.42 0.44
CA THR A 181 -32.77 17.51 1.37
C THR A 181 -31.64 18.41 0.83
N THR A 182 -30.97 17.98 -0.24
CA THR A 182 -29.94 18.73 -0.95
C THR A 182 -30.44 19.29 -2.27
N ASP A 183 -31.76 19.30 -2.48
CA ASP A 183 -32.32 19.98 -3.64
C ASP A 183 -31.94 21.46 -3.59
N ILE A 184 -31.09 21.87 -4.53
CA ILE A 184 -30.58 23.23 -4.62
C ILE A 184 -31.71 24.24 -4.80
N SER A 185 -32.83 23.84 -5.41
CA SER A 185 -34.00 24.71 -5.63
C SER A 185 -34.64 25.21 -4.33
N ALA A 186 -34.41 24.51 -3.22
CA ALA A 186 -34.92 24.88 -1.89
C ALA A 186 -34.06 25.95 -1.18
N PHE A 187 -32.87 26.28 -1.70
CA PHE A 187 -32.00 27.30 -1.13
C PHE A 187 -32.32 28.69 -1.71
N PRO A 188 -32.25 29.77 -0.91
CA PRO A 188 -32.63 31.12 -1.32
C PRO A 188 -31.56 31.77 -2.21
N PHE A 189 -31.40 31.25 -3.43
CA PHE A 189 -30.43 31.70 -4.42
C PHE A 189 -31.07 31.80 -5.82
N ASP A 190 -30.59 32.73 -6.65
CA ASP A 190 -31.07 32.88 -8.03
C ASP A 190 -30.39 31.86 -8.97
N TRP A 191 -30.94 30.66 -8.97
CA TRP A 191 -30.47 29.56 -9.82
C TRP A 191 -30.72 29.81 -11.32
N GLU A 192 -31.73 30.60 -11.66
CA GLU A 192 -32.02 30.98 -13.05
C GLU A 192 -30.89 31.86 -13.61
N ALA A 193 -30.32 32.75 -12.79
CA ALA A 193 -29.14 33.53 -13.17
C ALA A 193 -27.88 32.67 -13.43
N LEU A 194 -27.81 31.44 -12.91
CA LEU A 194 -26.76 30.47 -13.22
C LEU A 194 -27.09 29.56 -14.42
N GLY A 195 -28.18 29.83 -15.13
CA GLY A 195 -28.59 29.10 -16.33
C GLY A 195 -29.47 27.88 -16.07
N LEU A 196 -29.93 27.65 -14.84
CA LEU A 196 -30.93 26.62 -14.57
C LEU A 196 -32.33 27.09 -15.04
N PRO A 197 -33.20 26.17 -15.51
CA PRO A 197 -34.51 26.55 -16.02
C PRO A 197 -35.41 27.10 -14.91
N LYS A 198 -36.28 28.03 -15.29
CA LYS A 198 -37.34 28.55 -14.43
C LYS A 198 -38.31 27.45 -14.01
N LEU A 199 -38.45 27.21 -12.71
CA LEU A 199 -39.36 26.20 -12.18
C LEU A 199 -40.79 26.74 -12.12
N SER A 200 -41.73 26.08 -12.80
CA SER A 200 -43.15 26.39 -12.65
C SER A 200 -43.67 25.92 -11.28
N LYS A 201 -44.81 26.44 -10.81
CA LYS A 201 -45.41 26.00 -9.53
C LYS A 201 -45.75 24.50 -9.51
N GLY A 202 -45.98 23.87 -10.67
CA GLY A 202 -46.29 22.44 -10.79
C GLY A 202 -45.05 21.53 -10.77
N ASP A 203 -43.88 22.07 -11.14
CA ASP A 203 -42.63 21.32 -11.23
C ASP A 203 -41.84 21.32 -9.91
N LYS A 204 -42.31 22.07 -8.91
CA LYS A 204 -41.69 22.13 -7.59
C LYS A 204 -41.99 20.85 -6.83
N ILE A 205 -40.94 20.06 -6.59
CA ILE A 205 -40.99 18.96 -5.63
C ILE A 205 -41.39 19.47 -4.24
N PRO A 206 -42.19 18.72 -3.46
CA PRO A 206 -42.45 19.04 -2.07
C PRO A 206 -41.13 19.26 -1.33
N SER A 207 -41.02 20.37 -0.59
CA SER A 207 -39.79 20.69 0.14
C SER A 207 -39.57 19.67 1.24
N CYS A 208 -38.75 18.67 0.97
CA CYS A 208 -38.31 17.69 1.96
C CYS A 208 -37.01 18.20 2.56
N LYS A 209 -37.20 19.15 3.48
CA LYS A 209 -36.26 19.94 4.28
C LYS A 209 -35.16 20.70 3.52
N GLY A 210 -35.37 22.01 3.38
CA GLY A 210 -34.37 23.05 3.09
C GLY A 210 -34.01 23.89 4.34
N PRO A 211 -33.87 25.23 4.28
CA PRO A 211 -33.38 26.09 5.37
C PRO A 211 -34.23 26.01 6.66
N PRO A 212 -33.73 26.56 7.79
CA PRO A 212 -34.42 26.56 9.08
C PRO A 212 -35.87 27.05 8.97
N GLY A 213 -36.83 26.27 9.51
CA GLY A 213 -38.26 26.56 9.45
C GLY A 213 -39.04 25.91 8.30
N ALA A 214 -38.38 25.17 7.39
CA ALA A 214 -39.08 24.38 6.37
C ALA A 214 -39.89 23.21 6.98
N PRO A 215 -41.05 22.85 6.42
CA PRO A 215 -41.86 21.73 6.90
C PRO A 215 -41.11 20.40 6.78
N VAL A 216 -41.34 19.53 7.76
CA VAL A 216 -40.75 18.18 7.81
C VAL A 216 -41.44 17.28 6.78
N CYS A 217 -40.65 16.56 5.98
CA CYS A 217 -41.15 15.65 4.93
C CYS A 217 -41.97 14.51 5.55
N THR A 218 -43.21 14.32 5.08
CA THR A 218 -44.07 13.20 5.52
C THR A 218 -43.80 11.92 4.72
N ARG A 219 -44.32 10.78 5.19
CA ARG A 219 -44.32 9.52 4.41
C ARG A 219 -44.94 9.73 3.02
N LYS A 220 -46.04 10.48 2.93
CA LYS A 220 -46.73 10.74 1.66
C LYS A 220 -45.86 11.56 0.71
N ASP A 221 -45.20 12.60 1.22
CA ASP A 221 -44.29 13.43 0.41
C ASP A 221 -43.11 12.62 -0.12
N PHE A 222 -42.49 11.81 0.76
CA PHE A 222 -41.40 10.92 0.41
C PHE A 222 -41.79 9.95 -0.71
N LEU A 223 -42.90 9.24 -0.57
CA LEU A 223 -43.37 8.28 -1.58
C LEU A 223 -43.69 8.98 -2.91
N ASN A 224 -44.32 10.15 -2.87
CA ASN A 224 -44.65 10.92 -4.08
C ASN A 224 -43.39 11.40 -4.83
N ILE A 225 -42.35 11.84 -4.12
CA ILE A 225 -41.11 12.32 -4.77
C ILE A 225 -40.46 11.22 -5.60
N PHE A 226 -40.28 10.03 -5.01
CA PHE A 226 -39.63 8.91 -5.71
C PHE A 226 -40.53 8.20 -6.72
N LYS A 227 -41.85 8.38 -6.64
CA LYS A 227 -42.78 7.88 -7.66
C LYS A 227 -42.99 8.81 -8.84
N SER A 228 -42.89 10.12 -8.63
CA SER A 228 -43.41 11.10 -9.60
C SER A 228 -42.40 12.13 -10.07
N TYR A 229 -41.23 12.25 -9.44
CA TYR A 229 -40.28 13.32 -9.77
C TYR A 229 -38.83 12.85 -9.94
N ARG A 230 -38.47 11.67 -9.41
CA ARG A 230 -37.09 11.18 -9.38
C ARG A 230 -36.98 9.83 -10.08
N PRO A 231 -36.32 9.76 -11.26
CA PRO A 231 -35.99 8.48 -11.88
C PRO A 231 -34.95 7.71 -11.05
N PRO A 232 -34.85 6.37 -11.22
CA PRO A 232 -33.77 5.59 -10.61
C PRO A 232 -32.42 5.99 -11.20
N ILE A 233 -31.35 5.89 -10.40
CA ILE A 233 -29.97 6.13 -10.85
C ILE A 233 -29.38 4.88 -11.51
N TYR A 234 -29.71 3.71 -10.95
CA TYR A 234 -29.36 2.38 -11.48
C TYR A 234 -30.52 1.44 -11.29
N GLN A 235 -30.50 0.31 -11.99
CA GLN A 235 -31.38 -0.80 -11.63
C GLN A 235 -31.01 -1.34 -10.24
N PRO A 236 -31.97 -1.90 -9.48
CA PRO A 236 -31.69 -2.52 -8.20
C PRO A 236 -30.56 -3.55 -8.29
N SER A 237 -29.69 -3.56 -7.28
CA SER A 237 -28.50 -4.42 -7.15
C SER A 237 -27.42 -4.24 -8.24
N GLN A 238 -27.53 -3.27 -9.15
CA GLN A 238 -26.56 -3.09 -10.23
C GLN A 238 -25.25 -2.42 -9.77
N SER A 239 -25.35 -1.28 -9.07
CA SER A 239 -24.21 -0.48 -8.61
C SER A 239 -24.56 0.27 -7.31
N PRO A 240 -23.61 0.48 -6.39
CA PRO A 240 -23.87 1.18 -5.14
C PRO A 240 -24.09 2.69 -5.36
N VAL A 241 -25.15 3.24 -4.77
CA VAL A 241 -25.42 4.68 -4.68
C VAL A 241 -25.80 5.00 -3.24
N TYR A 242 -25.00 5.83 -2.59
CA TYR A 242 -25.30 6.29 -1.24
C TYR A 242 -26.69 6.93 -1.21
N SER A 243 -27.59 6.41 -0.38
CA SER A 243 -29.00 6.81 -0.35
C SER A 243 -29.55 6.88 1.06
N ASN A 244 -29.86 8.09 1.52
CA ASN A 244 -30.63 8.29 2.75
C ASN A 244 -32.07 7.81 2.56
N ALA A 245 -32.62 7.99 1.36
CA ALA A 245 -33.95 7.49 1.00
C ALA A 245 -34.05 5.96 1.08
N GLY A 246 -33.04 5.23 0.60
CA GLY A 246 -32.95 3.78 0.78
C GLY A 246 -33.00 3.38 2.25
N ILE A 247 -32.25 4.06 3.13
CA ILE A 247 -32.29 3.78 4.57
C ILE A 247 -33.63 4.19 5.20
N SER A 248 -34.27 5.26 4.74
CA SER A 248 -35.63 5.62 5.18
C SER A 248 -36.64 4.52 4.86
N LEU A 249 -36.52 3.83 3.71
CA LEU A 249 -37.34 2.64 3.43
C LEU A 249 -37.11 1.53 4.45
N VAL A 250 -35.85 1.28 4.85
CA VAL A 250 -35.54 0.32 5.92
C VAL A 250 -36.22 0.74 7.23
N GLY A 251 -36.22 2.03 7.56
CA GLY A 251 -36.97 2.58 8.70
C GLY A 251 -38.46 2.27 8.64
N LEU A 252 -39.11 2.52 7.49
CA LEU A 252 -40.53 2.22 7.28
C LEU A 252 -40.84 0.73 7.35
N VAL A 253 -39.94 -0.13 6.85
CA VAL A 253 -40.04 -1.60 6.98
C VAL A 253 -39.97 -1.99 8.46
N ILE A 254 -39.05 -1.42 9.24
CA ILE A 254 -38.94 -1.67 10.68
C ILE A 254 -40.24 -1.30 11.40
N GLU A 255 -40.85 -0.15 11.09
CA GLU A 255 -42.12 0.25 11.67
C GLU A 255 -43.25 -0.73 11.34
N ALA A 256 -43.38 -1.10 10.06
CA ALA A 256 -44.39 -2.04 9.58
C ALA A 256 -44.22 -3.44 10.21
N ALA A 257 -42.98 -3.95 10.27
CA ALA A 257 -42.66 -5.26 10.80
C ALA A 257 -42.81 -5.34 12.33
N SER A 258 -42.36 -4.31 13.05
CA SER A 258 -42.42 -4.27 14.51
C SER A 258 -43.77 -3.80 15.07
N LYS A 259 -44.61 -3.16 14.23
CA LYS A 259 -45.85 -2.46 14.63
C LYS A 259 -45.62 -1.38 15.69
N LYS A 260 -44.45 -0.73 15.64
CA LYS A 260 -44.02 0.34 16.54
C LYS A 260 -43.52 1.53 15.72
N THR A 261 -43.48 2.70 16.34
CA THR A 261 -42.76 3.83 15.76
C THR A 261 -41.27 3.51 15.69
N PHE A 262 -40.55 4.17 14.77
CA PHE A 262 -39.10 3.97 14.61
C PHE A 262 -38.34 4.11 15.94
N ASP A 263 -38.61 5.17 16.71
CA ASP A 263 -37.99 5.41 18.01
C ASP A 263 -38.23 4.27 19.01
N ALA A 264 -39.48 3.81 19.13
CA ALA A 264 -39.82 2.71 20.03
C ALA A 264 -39.18 1.39 19.58
N ALA A 265 -39.11 1.14 18.27
CA ALA A 265 -38.44 -0.03 17.72
C ALA A 265 -36.93 0.00 17.98
N ILE A 266 -36.22 1.11 17.71
CA ILE A 266 -34.78 1.25 18.00
C ILE A 266 -34.49 1.08 19.48
N LYS A 267 -35.30 1.69 20.35
CA LYS A 267 -35.15 1.56 21.80
C LYS A 267 -35.25 0.11 22.26
N ASP A 268 -36.26 -0.62 21.79
CA ASP A 268 -36.53 -1.99 22.23
C ASP A 268 -35.62 -3.03 21.59
N LEU A 269 -35.26 -2.87 20.31
CA LEU A 269 -34.47 -3.85 19.55
C LEU A 269 -32.96 -3.64 19.72
N VAL A 270 -32.51 -2.40 20.00
CA VAL A 270 -31.08 -2.05 20.01
C VAL A 270 -30.64 -1.44 21.34
N LEU A 271 -31.21 -0.30 21.75
CA LEU A 271 -30.64 0.49 22.86
C LEU A 271 -30.75 -0.24 24.20
N LYS A 272 -31.97 -0.67 24.57
CA LYS A 272 -32.22 -1.36 25.84
C LYS A 272 -31.50 -2.72 25.94
N PRO A 273 -31.52 -3.60 24.92
CA PRO A 273 -30.78 -4.87 24.97
C PRO A 273 -29.26 -4.70 25.08
N LEU A 274 -28.71 -3.60 24.57
CA LEU A 274 -27.28 -3.31 24.60
C LEU A 274 -26.85 -2.42 25.78
N GLY A 275 -27.79 -1.93 26.58
CA GLY A 275 -27.53 -1.05 27.73
C GLY A 275 -26.97 0.31 27.33
N LEU A 276 -27.46 0.90 26.24
CA LEU A 276 -27.03 2.21 25.74
C LEU A 276 -27.91 3.31 26.35
N GLU A 277 -27.49 3.85 27.49
CA GLU A 277 -28.27 4.79 28.32
C GLU A 277 -28.09 6.26 27.92
N LYS A 278 -27.03 6.58 27.21
CA LYS A 278 -26.66 7.91 26.68
C LYS A 278 -26.78 7.95 25.15
N THR A 279 -27.64 7.11 24.58
CA THR A 279 -28.03 7.14 23.18
C THR A 279 -29.53 7.40 23.05
N TYR A 280 -29.91 8.28 22.12
CA TYR A 280 -31.31 8.47 21.73
C TYR A 280 -31.52 8.14 20.25
N SER A 281 -32.77 7.90 19.89
CA SER A 281 -33.22 7.52 18.54
C SER A 281 -33.40 8.76 17.64
N GLY A 282 -34.55 8.97 16.99
CA GLY A 282 -34.77 10.09 16.08
C GLY A 282 -35.12 11.42 16.78
N ILE A 283 -35.75 11.36 17.94
CA ILE A 283 -36.22 12.55 18.67
C ILE A 283 -35.16 13.01 19.67
N VAL A 284 -34.71 14.25 19.52
CA VAL A 284 -33.82 14.89 20.48
C VAL A 284 -34.54 15.00 21.83
N PRO A 285 -33.95 14.54 22.95
CA PRO A 285 -34.59 14.60 24.25
C PRO A 285 -34.91 16.04 24.66
N GLU A 286 -36.06 16.26 25.31
CA GLU A 286 -36.45 17.58 25.84
C GLU A 286 -35.43 18.12 26.85
N ASN A 287 -34.72 17.24 27.57
CA ASN A 287 -33.59 17.62 28.42
C ASN A 287 -32.27 17.45 27.66
N SER A 288 -31.64 18.58 27.32
CA SER A 288 -30.36 18.66 26.61
C SER A 288 -29.12 18.77 27.52
N GLU A 289 -29.25 18.65 28.85
CA GLU A 289 -28.16 18.85 29.82
C GLU A 289 -26.92 17.97 29.59
N ASN A 290 -27.11 16.77 29.03
CA ASN A 290 -26.02 15.84 28.74
C ASN A 290 -25.47 15.98 27.31
N MET A 291 -26.02 16.88 26.48
CA MET A 291 -25.58 17.09 25.11
C MET A 291 -24.55 18.21 25.04
N PHE A 292 -23.55 18.07 24.17
CA PHE A 292 -22.74 19.22 23.80
C PHE A 292 -23.43 20.03 22.70
N ILE A 293 -23.67 21.31 22.97
CA ILE A 293 -24.30 22.25 22.03
C ILE A 293 -23.30 23.40 21.79
N PRO A 294 -22.75 23.55 20.56
CA PRO A 294 -21.85 24.66 20.25
C PRO A 294 -22.57 26.01 20.40
N ALA A 295 -21.84 27.04 20.82
CA ALA A 295 -22.42 28.38 20.95
C ALA A 295 -22.88 28.90 19.57
N GLY A 296 -24.06 29.51 19.51
CA GLY A 296 -24.58 30.08 18.27
C GLY A 296 -25.05 29.06 17.22
N SER A 297 -25.35 27.81 17.63
CA SER A 297 -25.95 26.80 16.73
C SER A 297 -27.49 26.86 16.81
N PRO A 298 -28.21 27.47 15.84
CA PRO A 298 -29.66 27.63 15.92
C PRO A 298 -30.44 26.33 15.61
N ASP A 299 -29.86 25.40 14.88
CA ASP A 299 -30.53 24.17 14.38
C ASP A 299 -29.93 22.89 14.99
N TRP A 300 -29.40 22.99 16.21
CA TRP A 300 -28.76 21.85 16.88
C TRP A 300 -29.76 20.72 17.14
N ASP A 301 -31.01 21.04 17.45
CA ASP A 301 -32.13 20.13 17.74
C ASP A 301 -32.97 19.76 16.51
N ALA A 302 -32.53 20.17 15.32
CA ALA A 302 -33.29 20.05 14.08
C ALA A 302 -33.85 18.63 13.81
N ASP A 303 -35.16 18.53 13.62
CA ASP A 303 -35.88 17.31 13.23
C ASP A 303 -35.85 17.10 11.71
N ILE A 304 -35.36 15.93 11.27
CA ILE A 304 -35.23 15.57 9.85
C ILE A 304 -36.32 14.58 9.37
N GLY A 305 -37.32 14.27 10.22
CA GLY A 305 -38.55 13.58 9.85
C GLY A 305 -38.35 12.17 9.31
N ILE A 306 -38.89 11.92 8.12
CA ILE A 306 -38.77 10.62 7.43
C ILE A 306 -37.32 10.16 7.21
N PHE A 307 -36.35 11.07 7.27
CA PHE A 307 -34.91 10.76 7.20
C PHE A 307 -34.27 10.47 8.56
N ALA A 308 -35.03 10.46 9.67
CA ALA A 308 -34.53 10.12 10.98
C ALA A 308 -33.78 8.76 11.03
N PRO A 309 -34.27 7.68 10.37
CA PRO A 309 -33.54 6.41 10.28
C PRO A 309 -32.18 6.51 9.57
N ALA A 310 -31.93 7.57 8.82
CA ALA A 310 -30.69 7.78 8.11
C ALA A 310 -29.70 8.67 8.88
N GLY A 311 -30.13 9.47 9.85
CA GLY A 311 -29.26 10.54 10.38
C GLY A 311 -29.53 11.10 11.77
N ALA A 312 -30.68 10.86 12.40
CA ALA A 312 -31.12 11.71 13.51
C ALA A 312 -30.56 11.36 14.90
N MET A 313 -29.93 10.18 15.07
CA MET A 313 -29.50 9.70 16.38
C MET A 313 -28.42 10.55 17.03
N GLY A 314 -28.36 10.47 18.35
CA GLY A 314 -27.26 11.01 19.15
C GLY A 314 -26.76 9.99 20.16
N SER A 315 -25.46 10.03 20.44
CA SER A 315 -24.82 9.14 21.40
C SER A 315 -23.58 9.78 22.03
N SER A 316 -23.10 9.18 23.11
CA SER A 316 -21.81 9.47 23.73
C SER A 316 -20.69 8.54 23.22
N THR A 317 -19.43 8.88 23.48
CA THR A 317 -18.30 7.99 23.15
C THR A 317 -18.33 6.70 23.97
N ALA A 318 -18.75 6.75 25.25
CA ALA A 318 -18.88 5.56 26.08
C ALA A 318 -19.89 4.56 25.47
N ASP A 319 -21.06 5.04 25.05
CA ASP A 319 -22.09 4.20 24.43
C ASP A 319 -21.69 3.74 23.03
N MET A 320 -21.01 4.58 22.23
CA MET A 320 -20.49 4.16 20.92
C MET A 320 -19.44 3.05 21.05
N LEU A 321 -18.52 3.15 22.02
CA LEU A 321 -17.55 2.09 22.31
C LEU A 321 -18.26 0.82 22.80
N SER A 322 -19.28 0.94 23.65
CA SER A 322 -20.11 -0.18 24.12
C SER A 322 -20.85 -0.85 22.95
N PHE A 323 -21.48 -0.07 22.08
CA PHE A 323 -22.20 -0.52 20.90
C PHE A 323 -21.30 -1.35 19.97
N MET A 324 -20.17 -0.79 19.54
CA MET A 324 -19.21 -1.49 18.68
C MET A 324 -18.62 -2.73 19.36
N THR A 325 -18.31 -2.63 20.66
CA THR A 325 -17.84 -3.79 21.45
C THR A 325 -18.88 -4.91 21.47
N ASN A 326 -20.16 -4.59 21.65
CA ASN A 326 -21.24 -5.57 21.67
C ASN A 326 -21.49 -6.20 20.30
N ILE A 327 -21.22 -5.48 19.20
CA ILE A 327 -21.23 -6.04 17.84
C ILE A 327 -20.12 -7.09 17.72
N LEU A 328 -18.85 -6.70 17.96
CA LEU A 328 -17.71 -7.63 17.80
C LEU A 328 -17.73 -8.79 18.80
N LYS A 329 -18.34 -8.61 19.98
CA LYS A 329 -18.59 -9.70 20.96
C LYS A 329 -19.80 -10.57 20.62
N ASN A 330 -20.51 -10.32 19.52
CA ASN A 330 -21.71 -11.06 19.11
C ASN A 330 -22.82 -11.03 20.17
N LYS A 331 -22.96 -9.90 20.88
CA LYS A 331 -24.10 -9.62 21.77
C LYS A 331 -25.22 -8.91 21.02
N ALA A 332 -24.86 -8.12 20.01
CA ALA A 332 -25.81 -7.38 19.17
C ALA A 332 -26.52 -8.25 18.12
N LEU A 333 -25.96 -9.37 17.71
CA LEU A 333 -26.57 -10.40 16.85
C LEU A 333 -25.92 -11.74 17.18
N SER A 334 -26.51 -12.86 16.73
CA SER A 334 -25.84 -14.15 16.83
C SER A 334 -24.47 -14.11 16.13
N PRO A 335 -23.50 -14.97 16.53
CA PRO A 335 -22.17 -14.95 15.92
C PRO A 335 -22.18 -15.13 14.40
N SER A 336 -23.13 -15.91 13.87
CA SER A 336 -23.24 -16.13 12.43
C SER A 336 -23.79 -14.90 11.69
N SER A 337 -24.76 -14.21 12.28
CA SER A 337 -25.35 -13.00 11.70
C SER A 337 -24.40 -11.82 11.77
N THR A 338 -23.66 -11.64 12.88
CA THR A 338 -22.59 -10.63 12.96
C THR A 338 -21.55 -10.84 11.85
N ARG A 339 -21.05 -12.08 11.68
CA ARG A 339 -20.06 -12.36 10.63
C ARG A 339 -20.60 -12.16 9.21
N ARG A 340 -21.89 -12.39 8.97
CA ARG A 340 -22.55 -12.11 7.68
C ARG A 340 -22.71 -10.61 7.45
N TRP A 341 -23.08 -9.87 8.50
CA TRP A 341 -23.27 -8.42 8.44
C TRP A 341 -21.98 -7.67 8.15
N LEU A 342 -20.86 -8.14 8.70
CA LEU A 342 -19.52 -7.64 8.43
C LEU A 342 -18.93 -8.27 7.15
N LYS A 343 -19.72 -8.39 6.08
CA LYS A 343 -19.23 -8.73 4.73
C LYS A 343 -19.59 -7.62 3.75
N PRO A 344 -18.76 -7.38 2.73
CA PRO A 344 -19.15 -6.50 1.64
C PRO A 344 -20.37 -7.10 0.93
N ASN A 345 -21.33 -6.25 0.61
CA ASN A 345 -22.45 -6.56 -0.28
C ASN A 345 -22.02 -6.36 -1.75
N THR A 346 -21.21 -5.33 -2.01
CA THR A 346 -20.66 -5.03 -3.34
C THR A 346 -19.27 -4.39 -3.24
N PHE A 347 -18.48 -4.49 -4.31
CA PHE A 347 -17.27 -3.69 -4.49
C PHE A 347 -17.60 -2.33 -5.11
N THR A 348 -16.67 -1.38 -4.96
CA THR A 348 -16.69 -0.12 -5.73
C THR A 348 -15.78 -0.26 -6.96
N SER A 349 -15.56 0.85 -7.67
CA SER A 349 -14.57 0.93 -8.76
C SER A 349 -13.11 0.85 -8.29
N THR A 350 -12.85 0.66 -6.99
CA THR A 350 -11.50 0.55 -6.43
C THR A 350 -11.32 -0.76 -5.65
N TRP A 351 -10.13 -1.36 -5.74
CA TRP A 351 -9.79 -2.60 -5.02
C TRP A 351 -9.77 -2.46 -3.50
N SER A 352 -9.57 -1.24 -3.00
CA SER A 352 -9.43 -0.92 -1.59
C SER A 352 -10.74 -0.50 -0.92
N ALA A 353 -11.85 -0.41 -1.64
CA ALA A 353 -13.13 -0.01 -1.06
C ALA A 353 -14.28 -0.93 -1.47
N SER A 354 -15.18 -1.16 -0.51
CA SER A 354 -16.41 -1.92 -0.72
C SER A 354 -17.53 -1.38 0.15
N VAL A 355 -18.77 -1.70 -0.22
CA VAL A 355 -19.98 -1.24 0.47
C VAL A 355 -20.65 -2.44 1.12
N GLY A 356 -20.91 -2.33 2.42
CA GLY A 356 -21.74 -3.27 3.18
C GLY A 356 -23.09 -2.65 3.53
N SER A 357 -23.80 -3.25 4.48
CA SER A 357 -25.12 -2.76 4.94
C SER A 357 -25.02 -2.07 6.30
N PRO A 358 -24.72 -0.77 6.46
CA PRO A 358 -24.41 0.26 5.46
C PRO A 358 -22.91 0.63 5.51
N TRP A 359 -22.03 -0.36 5.71
CA TRP A 359 -20.61 -0.14 6.02
C TRP A 359 -19.85 0.51 4.86
N GLU A 360 -19.01 1.49 5.18
CA GLU A 360 -17.90 1.93 4.33
C GLU A 360 -16.69 1.05 4.70
N ILE A 361 -16.36 0.07 3.84
CA ILE A 361 -15.32 -0.92 4.14
C ILE A 361 -14.06 -0.57 3.36
N TYR A 362 -12.99 -0.24 4.08
CA TYR A 362 -11.67 0.02 3.50
C TYR A 362 -10.73 -1.15 3.71
N ARG A 363 -10.18 -1.68 2.62
CA ARG A 363 -9.18 -2.74 2.62
C ARG A 363 -7.79 -2.14 2.53
N VAL A 364 -6.93 -2.49 3.49
CA VAL A 364 -5.54 -2.01 3.59
C VAL A 364 -4.58 -3.18 3.78
N ASP A 365 -3.39 -3.06 3.22
CA ASP A 365 -2.33 -4.08 3.22
C ASP A 365 -0.98 -3.55 3.72
N ASN A 366 -0.97 -2.35 4.32
CA ASN A 366 0.25 -1.65 4.73
C ASN A 366 0.26 -1.20 6.21
N LEU A 367 -0.61 -1.79 7.03
CA LEU A 367 -0.71 -1.47 8.46
C LEU A 367 0.01 -2.49 9.37
N THR A 368 0.51 -3.58 8.82
CA THR A 368 1.26 -4.60 9.57
C THR A 368 2.56 -4.94 8.86
N SER A 369 3.54 -5.45 9.60
CA SER A 369 4.88 -5.77 9.08
C SER A 369 4.91 -6.92 8.08
N ASP A 370 3.85 -7.73 8.03
CA ASP A 370 3.66 -8.82 7.07
C ASP A 370 2.81 -8.45 5.85
N GLY A 371 2.37 -7.19 5.75
CA GLY A 371 1.60 -6.71 4.61
C GLY A 371 0.25 -7.39 4.39
N ARG A 372 -0.32 -8.04 5.42
CA ARG A 372 -1.58 -8.76 5.28
C ARG A 372 -2.77 -7.82 5.14
N ILE A 373 -3.79 -8.29 4.43
CA ILE A 373 -5.06 -7.58 4.29
C ILE A 373 -5.75 -7.42 5.65
N ILE A 374 -6.15 -6.19 5.96
CA ILE A 374 -7.05 -5.84 7.05
C ILE A 374 -8.21 -5.03 6.46
N ASP A 375 -9.43 -5.46 6.74
CA ASP A 375 -10.62 -4.68 6.39
C ASP A 375 -11.06 -3.82 7.59
N LEU A 376 -11.22 -2.52 7.35
CA LEU A 376 -11.69 -1.52 8.29
C LEU A 376 -13.18 -1.30 8.06
N TYR A 377 -14.03 -1.61 9.05
CA TYR A 377 -15.47 -1.37 8.95
C TYR A 377 -15.77 0.00 9.54
N THR A 378 -16.01 0.98 8.66
CA THR A 378 -16.12 2.39 9.04
C THR A 378 -17.49 2.97 8.71
N LYS A 379 -17.80 4.09 9.36
CA LYS A 379 -18.90 4.96 8.96
C LYS A 379 -18.65 6.40 9.43
N GLY A 380 -18.75 7.35 8.51
CA GLY A 380 -18.81 8.78 8.83
C GLY A 380 -20.24 9.30 9.00
N GLY A 381 -20.39 10.42 9.72
CA GLY A 381 -21.68 11.10 9.87
C GLY A 381 -21.58 12.60 10.11
N THR A 382 -22.47 13.35 9.46
CA THR A 382 -22.59 14.81 9.59
C THR A 382 -24.06 15.18 9.78
N LEU A 383 -24.34 16.09 10.71
CA LEU A 383 -25.66 16.71 10.87
C LEU A 383 -25.56 18.03 11.64
N SER A 384 -26.06 19.14 11.09
CA SER A 384 -26.20 20.43 11.79
C SER A 384 -24.96 20.88 12.60
N GLY A 385 -23.76 20.82 12.02
CA GLY A 385 -22.51 21.22 12.69
C GLY A 385 -21.90 20.16 13.62
N TYR A 386 -22.50 18.96 13.71
CA TYR A 386 -21.93 17.78 14.33
C TYR A 386 -21.21 16.91 13.29
N GLN A 387 -20.04 16.41 13.66
CA GLN A 387 -19.20 15.53 12.85
C GLN A 387 -18.83 14.28 13.64
N SER A 388 -18.90 13.13 12.99
CA SER A 388 -18.65 11.86 13.65
C SER A 388 -17.94 10.87 12.73
N GLY A 389 -17.13 10.01 13.35
CA GLY A 389 -16.47 8.88 12.71
C GLY A 389 -16.46 7.68 13.66
N MET A 390 -16.63 6.49 13.09
CA MET A 390 -16.46 5.24 13.80
C MET A 390 -15.67 4.23 12.98
N ALA A 391 -14.98 3.32 13.66
CA ALA A 391 -14.35 2.17 13.02
C ALA A 391 -14.34 0.94 13.93
N MET A 392 -14.52 -0.23 13.32
CA MET A 392 -14.33 -1.54 13.94
C MET A 392 -13.33 -2.36 13.13
N ILE A 393 -12.41 -3.03 13.84
CA ILE A 393 -11.36 -3.85 13.22
C ILE A 393 -11.42 -5.24 13.88
N PRO A 394 -12.21 -6.18 13.32
CA PRO A 394 -12.42 -7.50 13.91
C PRO A 394 -11.11 -8.27 14.16
N ASP A 395 -10.13 -8.11 13.28
CA ASP A 395 -8.83 -8.80 13.32
C ASP A 395 -8.01 -8.47 14.57
N THR A 396 -8.15 -7.24 15.08
CA THR A 396 -7.44 -6.76 16.28
C THR A 396 -8.35 -6.61 17.49
N GLY A 397 -9.67 -6.64 17.29
CA GLY A 397 -10.66 -6.31 18.32
C GLY A 397 -10.65 -4.84 18.73
N LEU A 398 -10.17 -3.94 17.87
CA LEU A 398 -10.13 -2.50 18.13
C LEU A 398 -11.44 -1.83 17.68
N VAL A 399 -11.97 -0.93 18.51
CA VAL A 399 -13.11 -0.07 18.18
C VAL A 399 -12.77 1.39 18.45
N VAL A 400 -13.19 2.29 17.55
CA VAL A 400 -12.83 3.72 17.57
C VAL A 400 -14.09 4.57 17.38
N SER A 401 -14.26 5.58 18.24
CA SER A 401 -15.33 6.58 18.17
C SER A 401 -14.73 7.97 18.18
N VAL A 402 -15.07 8.81 17.21
CA VAL A 402 -14.69 10.22 17.12
C VAL A 402 -15.95 11.04 16.98
N LEU A 403 -16.25 11.90 17.95
CA LEU A 403 -17.42 12.77 17.97
C LEU A 403 -16.99 14.22 18.16
N GLY A 404 -17.53 15.13 17.38
CA GLY A 404 -17.26 16.55 17.55
C GLY A 404 -18.42 17.42 17.09
N ALA A 405 -18.47 18.65 17.59
CA ALA A 405 -19.44 19.63 17.13
C ALA A 405 -18.86 21.04 17.23
N GLY A 406 -19.27 21.90 16.30
CA GLY A 406 -18.83 23.29 16.23
C GLY A 406 -18.05 23.60 14.94
N PRO A 407 -17.80 24.89 14.67
CA PRO A 407 -17.30 25.36 13.39
C PRO A 407 -15.85 24.94 13.06
N GLU A 408 -15.07 24.55 14.07
CA GLU A 408 -13.65 24.19 13.91
C GLU A 408 -13.45 22.69 13.66
N VAL A 409 -14.54 21.91 13.73
CA VAL A 409 -14.53 20.47 13.44
C VAL A 409 -15.25 20.22 12.12
N SER A 410 -14.51 19.70 11.13
CA SER A 410 -15.05 19.32 9.82
C SER A 410 -15.25 17.80 9.69
N SER A 411 -16.03 17.38 8.70
CA SER A 411 -16.19 15.96 8.36
C SER A 411 -14.86 15.30 8.01
N VAL A 412 -14.01 16.03 7.26
CA VAL A 412 -12.65 15.62 6.91
C VAL A 412 -11.80 15.44 8.17
N TRP A 413 -11.91 16.35 9.15
CA TRP A 413 -11.19 16.22 10.42
C TRP A 413 -11.59 14.93 11.15
N ALA A 414 -12.89 14.63 11.26
CA ALA A 414 -13.37 13.44 11.96
C ALA A 414 -12.92 12.13 11.27
N GLN A 415 -12.94 12.09 9.94
CA GLN A 415 -12.45 10.96 9.15
C GLN A 415 -10.92 10.78 9.30
N LEU A 416 -10.14 11.85 9.16
CA LEU A 416 -8.68 11.80 9.31
C LEU A 416 -8.27 11.42 10.72
N ALA A 417 -8.95 11.93 11.76
CA ALA A 417 -8.72 11.52 13.14
C ALA A 417 -8.95 10.02 13.30
N THR A 418 -10.06 9.48 12.77
CA THR A 418 -10.38 8.05 12.82
C THR A 418 -9.29 7.21 12.14
N LEU A 419 -8.88 7.57 10.92
CA LEU A 419 -7.88 6.81 10.15
C LEU A 419 -6.46 6.92 10.74
N ASN A 420 -6.08 8.09 11.27
CA ASN A 420 -4.76 8.28 11.90
C ASN A 420 -4.64 7.49 13.21
N ILE A 421 -5.73 7.41 14.00
CA ILE A 421 -5.79 6.54 15.19
C ILE A 421 -5.55 5.08 14.79
N ILE A 422 -6.22 4.61 13.73
CA ILE A 422 -6.06 3.24 13.21
C ILE A 422 -4.62 3.00 12.74
N LYS A 423 -4.07 3.92 11.93
CA LYS A 423 -2.70 3.85 11.40
C LYS A 423 -1.65 3.74 12.51
N ALA A 424 -1.84 4.45 13.61
CA ALA A 424 -0.93 4.41 14.75
C ALA A 424 -1.12 3.16 15.64
N LEU A 425 -2.36 2.74 15.89
CA LEU A 425 -2.65 1.66 16.84
C LEU A 425 -2.57 0.25 16.27
N ILE A 426 -2.95 0.01 15.00
CA ILE A 426 -2.91 -1.35 14.44
C ILE A 426 -1.51 -1.97 14.52
N PRO A 427 -0.41 -1.28 14.12
CA PRO A 427 0.93 -1.83 14.28
C PRO A 427 1.27 -2.16 15.73
N ALA A 428 0.90 -1.29 16.68
CA ALA A 428 1.18 -1.48 18.11
C ALA A 428 0.38 -2.65 18.71
N ILE A 429 -0.88 -2.82 18.29
CA ILE A 429 -1.74 -3.95 18.69
C ILE A 429 -1.23 -5.25 18.06
N ASP A 430 -0.75 -5.24 16.80
CA ASP A 430 -0.13 -6.41 16.18
C ASP A 430 1.14 -6.84 16.93
N MET A 431 1.97 -5.90 17.35
CA MET A 431 3.14 -6.19 18.21
C MET A 431 2.72 -6.85 19.52
N ALA A 432 1.72 -6.29 20.21
CA ALA A 432 1.21 -6.87 21.45
C ALA A 432 0.62 -8.28 21.23
N ALA A 433 -0.10 -8.49 20.12
CA ALA A 433 -0.65 -9.79 19.74
C ALA A 433 0.46 -10.82 19.51
N ARG A 434 1.53 -10.44 18.81
CA ARG A 434 2.69 -11.29 18.53
C ARG A 434 3.44 -11.66 19.81
N ASP A 435 3.69 -10.71 20.69
CA ASP A 435 4.40 -10.97 21.95
C ASP A 435 3.58 -11.88 22.88
N GLU A 436 2.26 -11.66 22.99
CA GLU A 436 1.39 -12.56 23.74
C GLU A 436 1.33 -13.96 23.09
N ALA A 437 1.18 -14.03 21.77
CA ALA A 437 1.14 -15.30 21.03
C ALA A 437 2.46 -16.07 21.17
N LYS A 438 3.61 -15.38 21.19
CA LYS A 438 4.92 -15.98 21.42
C LYS A 438 4.98 -16.69 22.77
N ILE A 439 4.52 -16.03 23.82
CA ILE A 439 4.48 -16.59 25.18
C ILE A 439 3.49 -17.76 25.26
N ARG A 440 2.36 -17.67 24.53
CA ARG A 440 1.26 -18.64 24.63
C ARG A 440 1.45 -19.88 23.78
N PHE A 441 2.06 -19.79 22.60
CA PHE A 441 2.04 -20.85 21.59
C PHE A 441 3.42 -21.32 21.12
N ALA A 442 4.45 -20.47 21.17
CA ALA A 442 5.78 -20.85 20.67
C ALA A 442 6.46 -21.89 21.58
N GLY A 443 7.16 -22.85 20.98
CA GLY A 443 7.88 -23.89 21.68
C GLY A 443 7.84 -25.25 20.99
N MET A 444 8.53 -26.22 21.61
CA MET A 444 8.55 -27.61 21.15
C MET A 444 7.47 -28.42 21.88
N TYR A 445 6.63 -29.09 21.11
CA TYR A 445 5.59 -29.99 21.58
C TYR A 445 6.03 -31.43 21.33
N PHE A 446 5.77 -32.31 22.30
CA PHE A 446 6.17 -33.72 22.24
C PHE A 446 5.06 -34.63 22.74
N ASP A 447 4.65 -35.59 21.91
CA ASP A 447 3.80 -36.70 22.33
C ASP A 447 4.66 -37.91 22.71
N LYS A 448 4.76 -38.14 24.02
CA LYS A 448 5.48 -39.28 24.60
C LYS A 448 4.99 -40.64 24.12
N LYS A 449 3.70 -40.76 23.76
CA LYS A 449 3.12 -42.06 23.39
C LYS A 449 3.56 -42.50 22.00
N THR A 450 3.67 -41.56 21.08
CA THR A 450 3.99 -41.84 19.66
C THR A 450 5.42 -41.46 19.30
N GLY A 451 6.12 -40.72 20.15
CA GLY A 451 7.40 -40.11 19.83
C GLY A 451 7.28 -38.93 18.87
N SER A 452 6.08 -38.45 18.57
CA SER A 452 5.86 -37.34 17.63
C SER A 452 6.29 -36.01 18.25
N THR A 453 6.92 -35.15 17.46
CA THR A 453 7.36 -33.82 17.85
C THR A 453 6.83 -32.77 16.87
N LEU A 454 6.63 -31.55 17.35
CA LEU A 454 6.53 -30.38 16.47
C LEU A 454 7.09 -29.14 17.15
N THR A 455 7.56 -28.17 16.37
CA THR A 455 8.09 -26.89 16.87
C THR A 455 7.34 -25.73 16.26
N LEU A 456 6.82 -24.85 17.11
CA LEU A 456 6.16 -23.62 16.72
C LEU A 456 7.01 -22.41 17.09
N SER A 457 7.09 -21.43 16.20
CA SER A 457 7.77 -20.17 16.41
C SER A 457 7.00 -19.00 15.80
N LEU A 458 7.51 -17.78 16.01
CA LEU A 458 7.03 -16.57 15.34
C LEU A 458 8.21 -15.89 14.66
N ASP A 459 7.95 -15.36 13.48
CA ASP A 459 8.84 -14.50 12.72
C ASP A 459 8.07 -13.22 12.32
N LYS A 460 8.58 -12.49 11.31
CA LYS A 460 7.93 -11.28 10.80
C LYS A 460 6.68 -11.56 9.96
N GLY A 461 6.45 -12.79 9.50
CA GLY A 461 5.29 -13.16 8.68
C GLY A 461 4.01 -13.40 9.51
N PRO A 462 2.88 -13.72 8.86
CA PRO A 462 1.61 -13.92 9.54
C PRO A 462 1.53 -15.32 10.18
N GLY A 463 0.75 -15.47 11.25
CA GLY A 463 0.52 -16.78 11.89
C GLY A 463 1.75 -17.40 12.57
N LEU A 464 1.58 -18.61 13.10
CA LEU A 464 2.67 -19.36 13.76
C LEU A 464 3.44 -20.19 12.74
N VAL A 465 4.76 -20.11 12.74
CA VAL A 465 5.63 -20.92 11.87
C VAL A 465 5.74 -22.34 12.44
N LEU A 466 5.52 -23.35 11.60
CA LEU A 466 5.77 -24.76 11.88
C LEU A 466 7.09 -25.17 11.23
N SER A 467 8.17 -25.23 12.02
CA SER A 467 9.54 -25.44 11.51
C SER A 467 10.06 -26.88 11.65
N ASN A 468 9.42 -27.68 12.51
CA ASN A 468 9.72 -29.10 12.63
C ASN A 468 8.41 -29.83 12.89
N TRP A 469 8.17 -30.93 12.18
CA TRP A 469 7.03 -31.79 12.42
C TRP A 469 7.40 -33.25 12.14
N THR A 470 7.63 -34.01 13.21
CA THR A 470 7.85 -35.46 13.12
C THR A 470 6.63 -36.20 13.64
N ALA A 471 6.03 -37.06 12.82
CA ALA A 471 4.94 -37.95 13.22
C ALA A 471 5.46 -39.40 13.31
N ARG A 472 5.60 -39.94 14.53
CA ARG A 472 6.10 -41.32 14.76
C ARG A 472 7.46 -41.62 14.11
N GLY A 473 8.38 -40.66 14.16
CA GLY A 473 9.69 -40.77 13.50
C GLY A 473 9.69 -40.47 12.01
N PHE A 474 8.53 -40.19 11.39
CA PHE A 474 8.44 -39.73 10.01
C PHE A 474 8.47 -38.20 9.95
N ASP A 475 9.38 -37.63 9.17
CA ASP A 475 9.46 -36.18 8.96
C ASP A 475 8.40 -35.72 7.96
N VAL A 476 7.43 -34.93 8.42
CA VAL A 476 6.23 -34.62 7.66
C VAL A 476 6.47 -33.48 6.66
N LEU A 477 7.20 -32.43 7.06
CA LEU A 477 7.31 -31.21 6.23
C LEU A 477 7.97 -31.47 4.87
N PRO A 478 9.12 -32.17 4.79
CA PRO A 478 9.72 -32.50 3.49
C PRO A 478 8.91 -33.52 2.68
N ASN A 479 7.87 -34.13 3.25
CA ASN A 479 7.09 -35.18 2.59
C ASN A 479 5.63 -34.75 2.34
N LEU A 480 5.30 -33.45 2.41
CA LEU A 480 3.93 -32.95 2.23
C LEU A 480 3.35 -33.27 0.84
N ASN A 481 4.17 -33.21 -0.21
CA ASN A 481 3.81 -33.61 -1.58
C ASN A 481 3.30 -35.06 -1.66
N ARG A 482 3.84 -35.98 -0.86
CA ARG A 482 3.48 -37.41 -0.87
C ARG A 482 2.10 -37.71 -0.32
N PHE A 483 1.49 -36.75 0.39
CA PHE A 483 0.10 -36.87 0.85
C PHE A 483 -0.92 -36.48 -0.23
N GLN A 484 -0.48 -35.96 -1.38
CA GLN A 484 -1.34 -35.68 -2.52
C GLN A 484 -1.72 -36.98 -3.26
N PRO A 485 -2.99 -37.13 -3.71
CA PRO A 485 -3.39 -38.29 -4.51
C PRO A 485 -2.51 -38.48 -5.75
N GLY A 486 -1.95 -39.68 -5.91
CA GLY A 486 -1.09 -40.03 -7.04
C GLY A 486 0.40 -39.73 -6.87
N ARG A 487 0.82 -39.11 -5.76
CA ARG A 487 2.21 -38.67 -5.50
C ARG A 487 2.92 -39.43 -4.38
N TYR A 488 2.40 -40.58 -3.96
CA TYR A 488 2.88 -41.32 -2.79
C TYR A 488 4.36 -41.75 -2.87
N ASN A 489 4.87 -41.92 -4.10
CA ASN A 489 6.23 -42.31 -4.40
C ASN A 489 7.17 -41.13 -4.72
N ASP A 490 6.67 -39.89 -4.66
CA ASP A 490 7.50 -38.71 -4.88
C ASP A 490 8.60 -38.64 -3.81
N THR A 491 9.74 -38.08 -4.19
CA THR A 491 10.85 -37.85 -3.27
C THR A 491 10.53 -36.72 -2.29
N ALA A 492 11.22 -36.71 -1.15
CA ALA A 492 11.13 -35.60 -0.22
C ALA A 492 11.52 -34.28 -0.92
N ASP A 493 10.73 -33.25 -0.67
CA ASP A 493 10.88 -31.91 -1.22
C ASP A 493 11.21 -30.93 -0.09
N SER A 494 12.47 -30.51 -0.03
CA SER A 494 12.95 -29.53 0.95
C SER A 494 12.64 -28.07 0.56
N SER A 495 11.99 -27.82 -0.59
CA SER A 495 11.67 -26.47 -1.08
C SER A 495 10.44 -25.84 -0.39
N ILE A 496 9.74 -26.59 0.46
CA ILE A 496 8.60 -26.07 1.24
C ILE A 496 9.12 -25.16 2.36
N LYS A 497 9.22 -23.86 2.08
CA LYS A 497 9.91 -22.88 2.93
C LYS A 497 9.08 -22.27 4.06
N SER A 498 7.74 -22.31 4.02
CA SER A 498 6.91 -21.66 5.06
C SER A 498 5.54 -22.33 5.27
N VAL A 499 5.45 -23.21 6.27
CA VAL A 499 4.18 -23.82 6.72
C VAL A 499 3.70 -23.09 7.97
N ARG A 500 2.48 -22.56 7.95
CA ARG A 500 1.98 -21.65 8.99
C ARG A 500 0.62 -22.05 9.54
N LEU A 501 0.43 -21.85 10.84
CA LEU A 501 -0.84 -22.08 11.53
C LEU A 501 -1.58 -20.75 11.75
N TYR A 502 -2.89 -20.78 11.50
CA TYR A 502 -3.80 -19.66 11.68
C TYR A 502 -5.00 -20.06 12.57
N PRO A 503 -5.51 -19.16 13.42
CA PRO A 503 -6.68 -19.45 14.23
C PRO A 503 -7.94 -19.53 13.36
N THR A 504 -8.85 -20.44 13.70
CA THR A 504 -10.15 -20.56 12.99
C THR A 504 -11.26 -19.70 13.60
N GLY A 505 -11.02 -19.13 14.79
CA GLY A 505 -12.05 -18.53 15.63
C GLY A 505 -12.96 -19.54 16.34
N ILE A 506 -12.78 -20.86 16.12
CA ILE A 506 -13.50 -21.91 16.85
C ILE A 506 -12.73 -22.21 18.14
N GLU A 507 -13.19 -21.66 19.25
CA GLU A 507 -12.58 -21.88 20.55
C GLU A 507 -13.60 -21.98 21.70
N ASN A 508 -13.15 -22.57 22.81
CA ASN A 508 -13.81 -22.52 24.10
C ASN A 508 -12.75 -22.27 25.19
N LYS A 509 -13.18 -22.18 26.46
CA LYS A 509 -12.31 -21.88 27.61
C LYS A 509 -11.09 -22.82 27.76
N SER A 510 -11.12 -24.01 27.15
CA SER A 510 -10.10 -25.04 27.29
C SER A 510 -9.36 -25.38 26.01
N ARG A 511 -9.88 -25.00 24.83
CA ARG A 511 -9.31 -25.38 23.52
C ARG A 511 -9.60 -24.38 22.41
N ALA A 512 -8.70 -24.30 21.44
CA ALA A 512 -8.93 -23.58 20.19
C ALA A 512 -8.48 -24.41 18.98
N ALA A 513 -9.26 -24.35 17.90
CA ALA A 513 -8.94 -24.98 16.63
C ALA A 513 -8.18 -24.02 15.71
N TRP A 514 -7.16 -24.54 15.06
CA TRP A 514 -6.25 -23.85 14.16
C TRP A 514 -6.10 -24.66 12.87
N ARG A 515 -5.75 -23.97 11.80
CA ARG A 515 -5.51 -24.56 10.48
C ARG A 515 -4.09 -24.30 10.03
N VAL A 516 -3.43 -25.34 9.54
CA VAL A 516 -2.19 -25.20 8.78
C VAL A 516 -2.52 -24.82 7.35
N VAL A 517 -1.84 -23.83 6.80
CA VAL A 517 -1.84 -23.58 5.37
C VAL A 517 -0.59 -24.22 4.78
N PHE A 518 -0.82 -25.15 3.86
CA PHE A 518 0.22 -25.74 3.03
C PHE A 518 0.32 -24.92 1.74
N PRO A 519 1.48 -24.34 1.41
CA PRO A 519 1.66 -23.67 0.13
C PRO A 519 1.40 -24.66 -1.00
N ALA A 520 0.54 -24.28 -1.94
CA ALA A 520 0.17 -25.13 -3.08
C ALA A 520 1.20 -25.06 -4.22
N LEU A 521 1.97 -23.97 -4.26
CA LEU A 521 2.95 -23.63 -5.27
C LEU A 521 4.18 -23.06 -4.55
N SER A 522 5.35 -23.19 -5.17
CA SER A 522 6.51 -22.35 -4.83
C SER A 522 6.25 -20.89 -5.19
N ASP A 523 6.94 -19.95 -4.55
CA ASP A 523 6.81 -18.52 -4.84
C ASP A 523 7.05 -18.22 -6.34
N THR A 524 8.04 -18.88 -6.94
CA THR A 524 8.36 -18.78 -8.38
C THR A 524 7.24 -19.27 -9.29
N GLU A 525 6.62 -20.41 -8.96
CA GLU A 525 5.47 -20.91 -9.74
C GLU A 525 4.26 -19.98 -9.61
N ALA A 526 4.05 -19.40 -8.43
CA ALA A 526 2.98 -18.45 -8.18
C ALA A 526 3.16 -17.16 -9.00
N GLU A 527 4.36 -16.60 -9.00
CA GLU A 527 4.71 -15.41 -9.80
C GLU A 527 4.56 -15.65 -11.30
N MET A 528 4.99 -16.81 -11.80
CA MET A 528 4.84 -17.19 -13.21
C MET A 528 3.37 -17.22 -13.64
N ILE A 529 2.50 -17.86 -12.85
CA ILE A 529 1.07 -17.96 -13.18
C ILE A 529 0.40 -16.58 -13.19
N GLU A 530 0.79 -15.69 -12.27
CA GLU A 530 0.23 -14.34 -12.22
C GLU A 530 0.73 -13.44 -13.34
N GLY A 531 2.02 -13.57 -13.70
CA GLY A 531 2.58 -12.90 -14.87
C GLY A 531 1.87 -13.28 -16.16
N LEU A 532 1.48 -14.56 -16.30
CA LEU A 532 0.75 -15.09 -17.46
C LEU A 532 -0.73 -14.68 -17.48
N THR A 533 -1.40 -14.68 -16.33
CA THR A 533 -2.86 -14.40 -16.26
C THR A 533 -3.20 -12.93 -16.17
N LYS A 534 -2.25 -12.07 -15.72
CA LYS A 534 -2.49 -10.67 -15.36
C LYS A 534 -3.53 -10.46 -14.25
N VAL A 535 -3.93 -11.53 -13.55
CA VAL A 535 -4.84 -11.46 -12.40
C VAL A 535 -4.02 -11.44 -11.12
N LYS A 536 -4.03 -10.30 -10.42
CA LYS A 536 -3.30 -10.13 -9.15
C LYS A 536 -3.79 -11.17 -8.12
N ASP A 537 -2.86 -11.82 -7.44
CA ASP A 537 -3.13 -12.77 -6.35
C ASP A 537 -3.98 -13.99 -6.75
N VAL A 538 -4.07 -14.32 -8.04
CA VAL A 538 -4.85 -15.48 -8.54
C VAL A 538 -4.38 -16.81 -7.95
N THR A 539 -3.13 -16.86 -7.50
CA THR A 539 -2.51 -18.06 -6.91
C THR A 539 -2.78 -18.20 -5.42
N CYS A 540 -3.33 -17.18 -4.74
CA CYS A 540 -3.77 -17.26 -3.36
C CYS A 540 -5.08 -18.05 -3.20
N ILE A 541 -4.98 -19.36 -3.41
CA ILE A 541 -6.09 -20.32 -3.39
C ILE A 541 -6.31 -20.97 -2.01
N THR A 542 -5.85 -20.37 -0.92
CA THR A 542 -5.94 -20.94 0.44
C THR A 542 -7.35 -21.39 0.79
N TRP A 543 -8.36 -20.59 0.44
CA TRP A 543 -9.77 -20.93 0.69
C TRP A 543 -10.21 -22.22 -0.02
N HIS A 544 -9.59 -22.57 -1.14
CA HIS A 544 -9.84 -23.79 -1.90
C HIS A 544 -9.05 -24.99 -1.34
N MET A 545 -7.94 -24.75 -0.64
CA MET A 545 -6.99 -25.78 -0.19
C MET A 545 -7.18 -26.25 1.26
N LEU A 546 -7.82 -25.45 2.11
CA LEU A 546 -8.17 -25.86 3.47
C LEU A 546 -9.06 -27.11 3.46
N ASP A 547 -8.82 -28.02 4.41
CA ASP A 547 -9.55 -29.28 4.60
C ASP A 547 -9.44 -30.30 3.44
N ARG A 548 -8.48 -30.13 2.50
CA ARG A 548 -8.37 -31.04 1.33
C ARG A 548 -7.64 -32.36 1.59
N PHE A 549 -6.65 -32.36 2.48
CA PHE A 549 -5.86 -33.56 2.80
C PHE A 549 -6.49 -34.29 3.99
N ILE A 550 -7.43 -35.19 3.72
CA ILE A 550 -8.22 -35.89 4.73
C ILE A 550 -7.75 -37.34 4.88
N TYR A 551 -7.56 -37.78 6.13
CA TYR A 551 -7.33 -39.18 6.48
C TYR A 551 -8.36 -39.62 7.52
N ASN A 552 -9.14 -40.65 7.19
CA ASN A 552 -10.22 -41.18 8.04
C ASN A 552 -11.19 -40.09 8.55
N GLY A 553 -11.63 -39.20 7.65
CA GLY A 553 -12.58 -38.12 7.94
C GLY A 553 -12.01 -36.94 8.73
N LEU A 554 -10.69 -36.84 8.87
CA LEU A 554 -10.03 -35.73 9.56
C LEU A 554 -8.93 -35.13 8.70
N SER A 555 -8.91 -33.81 8.62
CA SER A 555 -7.90 -33.12 7.84
C SER A 555 -6.56 -33.07 8.53
N MET A 556 -5.51 -33.20 7.74
CA MET A 556 -4.12 -33.07 8.18
C MET A 556 -3.75 -31.64 8.58
N ASP A 557 -4.51 -30.65 8.12
CA ASP A 557 -4.34 -29.24 8.50
C ASP A 557 -4.99 -28.89 9.85
N HIS A 558 -5.70 -29.80 10.52
CA HIS A 558 -6.41 -29.51 11.77
C HIS A 558 -5.52 -29.61 13.01
N PHE A 559 -5.40 -28.52 13.76
CA PHE A 559 -4.68 -28.49 15.03
C PHE A 559 -5.58 -27.99 16.16
N GLU A 560 -5.56 -28.68 17.30
CA GLU A 560 -6.23 -28.24 18.53
C GLU A 560 -5.19 -27.86 19.59
N PHE A 561 -5.16 -26.60 20.00
CA PHE A 561 -4.46 -26.20 21.23
C PHE A 561 -5.35 -26.49 22.44
N LYS A 562 -4.72 -26.93 23.53
CA LYS A 562 -5.36 -27.03 24.84
C LYS A 562 -4.73 -26.04 25.79
N TYR A 563 -5.56 -25.31 26.52
CA TYR A 563 -5.12 -24.29 27.47
C TYR A 563 -4.98 -24.85 28.88
N GLY A 564 -3.92 -24.43 29.57
CA GLY A 564 -3.76 -24.60 31.01
C GLY A 564 -4.64 -23.62 31.79
N LYS A 565 -4.66 -23.75 33.12
CA LYS A 565 -5.40 -22.81 33.99
C LYS A 565 -4.88 -21.37 33.89
N ASP A 566 -3.64 -21.21 33.43
CA ASP A 566 -2.94 -19.94 33.17
C ASP A 566 -3.18 -19.40 31.75
N GLY A 567 -4.04 -20.03 30.95
CA GLY A 567 -4.35 -19.60 29.58
C GLY A 567 -3.24 -19.87 28.54
N LYS A 568 -2.09 -20.42 28.96
CA LYS A 568 -1.01 -20.84 28.07
C LYS A 568 -1.37 -22.16 27.39
N ALA A 569 -0.90 -22.36 26.16
CA ALA A 569 -0.98 -23.69 25.57
C ALA A 569 -0.15 -24.66 26.42
N LEU A 570 -0.68 -25.86 26.67
CA LEU A 570 -0.01 -26.85 27.52
C LEU A 570 1.26 -27.40 26.83
N VAL A 571 2.41 -26.76 27.05
CA VAL A 571 3.74 -27.22 26.64
C VAL A 571 4.33 -28.11 27.75
N LYS A 572 3.86 -29.35 27.92
CA LYS A 572 4.14 -30.06 29.19
C LYS A 572 5.52 -30.73 29.26
N LYS A 573 6.42 -30.16 30.09
CA LYS A 573 7.39 -30.94 30.89
C LYS A 573 6.65 -31.59 32.08
N GLN A 574 6.71 -32.92 32.13
CA GLN A 574 6.41 -33.87 33.23
C GLN A 574 4.99 -34.41 33.60
N ARG A 575 5.08 -35.74 33.78
CA ARG A 575 4.39 -36.79 34.56
C ARG A 575 2.85 -36.93 34.59
N ARG A 576 2.48 -38.18 34.28
CA ARG A 576 1.23 -38.95 34.48
C ARG A 576 0.02 -38.56 33.61
N ARG A 577 -0.18 -39.44 32.61
CA ARG A 577 -1.34 -39.70 31.73
C ARG A 577 -1.62 -38.66 30.62
N PRO A 578 -1.87 -39.13 29.38
CA PRO A 578 -1.82 -38.31 28.16
C PRO A 578 -3.18 -37.63 27.93
N ILE A 579 -3.21 -36.45 27.29
CA ILE A 579 -4.01 -36.15 26.09
C ILE A 579 -3.53 -34.77 25.61
N LEU A 580 -2.42 -34.73 24.88
CA LEU A 580 -2.31 -33.85 23.72
C LEU A 580 -3.19 -34.50 22.65
N ARG A 581 -4.26 -33.85 22.18
CA ARG A 581 -5.17 -34.42 21.17
C ARG A 581 -4.64 -34.10 19.75
N ILE A 582 -3.32 -34.09 19.58
CA ILE A 582 -2.64 -33.75 18.31
C ILE A 582 -2.73 -34.89 17.28
N LEU A 583 -3.24 -36.07 17.64
CA LEU A 583 -3.27 -37.19 16.70
C LEU A 583 -4.55 -38.04 16.82
N ARG A 584 -5.63 -37.64 16.14
CA ARG A 584 -6.59 -38.66 15.65
C ARG A 584 -6.05 -39.40 14.40
N PHE A 585 -4.98 -38.92 13.77
CA PHE A 585 -4.22 -39.70 12.77
C PHE A 585 -3.60 -40.98 13.37
N CYS A 586 -3.37 -41.02 14.69
CA CYS A 586 -2.63 -42.11 15.35
C CYS A 586 -3.47 -43.22 15.99
N HIS A 587 -4.77 -43.04 16.22
CA HIS A 587 -5.55 -44.06 16.92
C HIS A 587 -6.33 -44.99 16.00
N ALA A 588 -6.55 -44.62 14.73
CA ALA A 588 -7.34 -45.40 13.78
C ALA A 588 -6.62 -46.64 13.22
N VAL A 589 -5.29 -46.76 13.36
CA VAL A 589 -4.49 -47.83 12.73
C VAL A 589 -4.41 -49.11 13.59
N SER A 590 -5.01 -49.17 14.79
CA SER A 590 -4.84 -50.36 15.67
C SER A 590 -6.09 -51.20 15.91
N GLN A 591 -7.23 -50.97 15.25
CA GLN A 591 -8.39 -51.84 15.43
C GLN A 591 -9.14 -52.10 14.12
N ARG A 592 -9.09 -53.38 13.70
CA ARG A 592 -9.80 -54.02 12.58
C ARG A 592 -9.20 -53.61 11.23
N VAL A 593 -8.60 -54.52 10.46
CA VAL A 593 -9.31 -55.55 9.71
C VAL A 593 -8.39 -56.75 9.43
N GLN A 594 -8.95 -57.94 9.62
CA GLN A 594 -8.39 -59.26 9.29
C GLN A 594 -8.21 -59.45 7.78
N TRP A 595 -7.24 -60.29 7.42
CA TRP A 595 -7.01 -60.81 6.09
C TRP A 595 -8.28 -61.38 5.42
N GLY A 596 -8.50 -61.03 4.16
CA GLY A 596 -9.47 -61.66 3.26
C GLY A 596 -9.03 -61.53 1.80
N ARG A 597 -8.79 -62.68 1.14
CA ARG A 597 -8.44 -62.84 -0.28
C ARG A 597 -9.68 -62.70 -1.19
N ALA A 598 -9.48 -62.19 -2.41
CA ALA A 598 -10.10 -62.51 -3.72
C ALA A 598 -10.16 -61.22 -4.58
N ALA A 599 -9.46 -61.06 -5.73
CA ALA A 599 -9.53 -61.72 -7.05
C ALA A 599 -10.64 -61.15 -7.98
N TYR A 600 -10.30 -60.99 -9.27
CA TYR A 600 -11.07 -60.62 -10.49
C TYR A 600 -11.22 -59.12 -10.81
N THR A 601 -11.20 -58.61 -12.06
CA THR A 601 -10.60 -58.90 -13.40
C THR A 601 -11.01 -57.74 -14.34
N SER A 602 -10.33 -57.65 -15.48
CA SER A 602 -10.42 -56.76 -16.66
C SER A 602 -11.78 -56.40 -17.31
N GLN A 603 -11.70 -55.37 -18.17
CA GLN A 603 -12.56 -54.99 -19.33
C GLN A 603 -13.89 -54.28 -18.98
N ASP A 604 -14.31 -53.18 -19.62
CA ASP A 604 -14.39 -52.89 -21.06
C ASP A 604 -14.43 -51.38 -21.45
N THR A 605 -14.14 -51.14 -22.74
CA THR A 605 -14.13 -49.89 -23.54
C THR A 605 -15.51 -49.48 -24.10
N HIS A 606 -15.74 -48.18 -24.36
CA HIS A 606 -16.44 -47.67 -25.58
C HIS A 606 -16.30 -46.13 -25.79
N THR A 607 -15.57 -45.76 -26.86
CA THR A 607 -15.80 -44.73 -27.93
C THR A 607 -16.74 -43.54 -27.67
N SER A 608 -16.38 -42.24 -27.80
CA SER A 608 -15.80 -41.43 -28.91
C SER A 608 -16.68 -41.31 -30.18
N ALA A 609 -17.22 -40.11 -30.45
CA ALA A 609 -17.27 -39.45 -31.78
C ALA A 609 -18.02 -38.11 -31.74
N THR A 610 -17.31 -36.97 -31.88
CA THR A 610 -17.62 -35.83 -32.79
C THR A 610 -16.69 -34.66 -32.50
N MET A 611 -15.64 -34.47 -33.33
CA MET A 611 -15.20 -33.15 -33.83
C MET A 611 -14.02 -33.34 -34.78
N HIS A 612 -14.29 -33.22 -36.07
CA HIS A 612 -13.33 -32.95 -37.13
C HIS A 612 -14.03 -31.96 -38.07
N GLN A 613 -13.63 -30.69 -38.01
CA GLN A 613 -13.61 -29.73 -39.12
C GLN A 613 -13.27 -28.36 -38.55
N VAL A 614 -12.04 -27.91 -38.83
CA VAL A 614 -11.64 -26.56 -39.29
C VAL A 614 -10.13 -26.48 -39.04
N THR A 615 -9.35 -26.88 -40.05
CA THR A 615 -7.91 -26.60 -40.12
C THR A 615 -7.61 -26.27 -41.57
N ARG A 616 -7.64 -24.97 -41.92
CA ARG A 616 -7.09 -24.39 -43.15
C ARG A 616 -7.28 -22.87 -43.10
N LEU A 617 -6.33 -22.17 -42.49
CA LEU A 617 -5.80 -20.86 -42.91
C LEU A 617 -4.62 -20.52 -41.99
N MET A 618 -3.62 -19.80 -42.51
CA MET A 618 -2.34 -19.42 -41.89
C MET A 618 -1.16 -20.37 -42.16
N ILE A 619 -0.81 -20.52 -43.43
CA ILE A 619 0.58 -20.70 -43.88
C ILE A 619 0.91 -19.45 -44.71
N GLY A 620 1.87 -18.64 -44.25
CA GLY A 620 2.37 -17.50 -45.02
C GLY A 620 2.80 -16.32 -44.17
N LEU A 621 3.96 -16.43 -43.50
CA LEU A 621 4.93 -15.36 -43.21
C LEU A 621 5.98 -15.91 -42.23
N SER A 622 6.91 -16.71 -42.76
CA SER A 622 8.10 -17.18 -42.06
C SER A 622 9.31 -16.97 -42.98
N SER A 623 9.75 -15.72 -43.08
CA SER A 623 11.02 -15.35 -43.71
C SER A 623 11.36 -13.91 -43.33
N LEU A 624 12.28 -13.76 -42.36
CA LEU A 624 13.18 -12.63 -42.07
C LEU A 624 13.35 -12.44 -40.54
N LEU A 625 14.15 -13.30 -39.94
CA LEU A 625 14.89 -12.98 -38.71
C LEU A 625 16.36 -13.31 -39.03
N PRO A 626 17.29 -12.33 -39.01
CA PRO A 626 18.69 -12.65 -39.08
C PRO A 626 19.09 -13.36 -37.79
N ALA A 627 19.91 -14.41 -37.94
CA ALA A 627 20.56 -15.09 -36.84
C ALA A 627 21.42 -14.08 -36.05
N LEU A 628 20.98 -13.69 -34.85
CA LEU A 628 21.87 -13.13 -33.85
C LEU A 628 22.55 -14.30 -33.15
N ALA A 629 23.78 -14.57 -33.57
CA ALA A 629 24.70 -15.40 -32.83
C ALA A 629 24.87 -14.79 -31.43
N THR A 630 24.62 -15.57 -30.38
CA THR A 630 25.08 -15.25 -29.03
C THR A 630 26.61 -15.20 -29.05
N PRO A 631 27.25 -14.06 -28.78
CA PRO A 631 28.70 -14.03 -28.63
C PRO A 631 29.06 -14.84 -27.39
N THR A 632 29.88 -15.86 -27.60
CA THR A 632 30.63 -16.53 -26.54
C THR A 632 31.33 -15.50 -25.64
N GLY A 633 31.18 -15.65 -24.32
CA GLY A 633 31.52 -14.65 -23.31
C GLY A 633 32.90 -14.02 -23.43
N LEU A 634 32.91 -12.70 -23.62
CA LEU A 634 34.02 -11.84 -23.22
C LEU A 634 33.97 -11.71 -21.69
N THR A 635 34.94 -12.29 -20.99
CA THR A 635 35.12 -12.03 -19.56
C THR A 635 35.56 -10.58 -19.38
N LYS A 636 34.73 -9.75 -18.73
CA LYS A 636 35.10 -8.37 -18.36
C LYS A 636 36.32 -8.39 -17.43
N ASP A 637 37.42 -7.74 -17.83
CA ASP A 637 38.58 -7.52 -16.97
C ASP A 637 38.49 -6.12 -16.39
N CYS A 638 38.40 -6.03 -15.06
CA CYS A 638 38.15 -4.79 -14.35
C CYS A 638 39.10 -4.64 -13.16
N VAL A 639 39.65 -3.44 -13.00
CA VAL A 639 40.52 -3.09 -11.88
C VAL A 639 39.84 -2.09 -10.94
N GLN A 640 39.88 -2.39 -9.64
CA GLN A 640 39.39 -1.47 -8.61
C GLN A 640 40.52 -0.51 -8.22
N LEU A 641 40.23 0.79 -8.27
CA LEU A 641 41.19 1.86 -8.06
C LEU A 641 40.78 2.72 -6.86
N GLN A 642 41.78 3.20 -6.14
CA GLN A 642 41.64 4.34 -5.24
C GLN A 642 42.55 5.47 -5.75
N ILE A 643 41.92 6.51 -6.28
CA ILE A 643 42.57 7.60 -7.02
C ILE A 643 42.67 8.83 -6.10
N PRO A 644 43.86 9.30 -5.72
CA PRO A 644 44.01 10.59 -5.07
C PRO A 644 43.82 11.70 -6.11
N VAL A 645 42.76 12.50 -5.93
CA VAL A 645 42.39 13.60 -6.83
C VAL A 645 42.52 14.92 -6.08
N THR A 646 43.45 15.77 -6.51
CA THR A 646 43.58 17.14 -5.98
C THR A 646 42.69 18.05 -6.81
N ALA A 647 41.64 18.60 -6.21
CA ALA A 647 40.66 19.43 -6.89
C ALA A 647 40.39 20.72 -6.10
N SER A 648 40.07 21.78 -6.83
CA SER A 648 39.59 23.03 -6.26
C SER A 648 38.36 23.54 -6.99
N ALA A 649 37.49 24.23 -6.25
CA ALA A 649 36.28 24.85 -6.79
C ALA A 649 35.90 26.08 -5.98
N ASN A 650 35.11 26.96 -6.58
CA ASN A 650 34.43 28.05 -5.89
C ASN A 650 33.02 27.60 -5.57
N ASN A 651 32.85 27.02 -4.38
CA ASN A 651 31.55 26.62 -3.86
C ASN A 651 30.78 27.84 -3.32
N THR A 652 29.54 27.62 -2.91
CA THR A 652 28.72 28.68 -2.30
C THR A 652 28.55 28.42 -0.82
N ARG A 653 28.74 29.45 0.02
CA ARG A 653 28.35 29.37 1.43
C ARG A 653 26.85 29.67 1.55
N TYR A 654 26.06 28.65 1.87
CA TYR A 654 24.62 28.79 2.11
C TYR A 654 24.34 29.17 3.56
N ASN A 655 23.56 30.23 3.77
CA ASN A 655 23.00 30.54 5.09
C ASN A 655 21.75 29.66 5.31
N SER A 656 21.95 28.47 5.87
CA SER A 656 20.90 27.45 5.99
C SER A 656 20.96 26.75 7.35
N VAL A 657 19.86 26.09 7.72
CA VAL A 657 19.76 25.29 8.93
C VAL A 657 20.86 24.22 8.96
N LYS A 658 21.56 24.11 10.08
CA LYS A 658 22.56 23.06 10.28
C LYS A 658 21.84 21.73 10.55
N VAL A 659 21.85 20.86 9.56
CA VAL A 659 21.37 19.48 9.60
C VAL A 659 22.27 18.55 10.42
N GLU A 660 21.91 18.34 11.69
CA GLU A 660 22.53 17.36 12.60
C GLU A 660 21.56 16.26 13.07
N SER A 661 20.30 16.36 12.67
CA SER A 661 19.23 15.40 12.94
C SER A 661 18.22 15.35 11.80
N THR A 662 17.33 14.37 11.84
CA THR A 662 16.21 14.26 10.89
C THR A 662 15.25 15.45 11.01
N ILE A 663 15.10 16.04 12.20
CA ILE A 663 14.29 17.24 12.41
C ILE A 663 14.90 18.42 11.64
N ASP A 664 16.20 18.63 11.78
CA ASP A 664 16.92 19.70 11.10
C ASP A 664 16.93 19.50 9.57
N LEU A 665 17.00 18.24 9.11
CA LEU A 665 16.92 17.93 7.68
C LEU A 665 15.55 18.29 7.11
N VAL A 666 14.47 17.97 7.82
CA VAL A 666 13.11 18.34 7.40
C VAL A 666 12.96 19.85 7.37
N ASP A 667 13.47 20.56 8.37
CA ASP A 667 13.46 22.02 8.42
C ASP A 667 14.27 22.64 7.26
N PHE A 668 15.45 22.09 6.95
CA PHE A 668 16.24 22.47 5.78
C PHE A 668 15.50 22.23 4.46
N ILE A 669 14.80 21.10 4.30
CA ILE A 669 14.03 20.79 3.09
C ILE A 669 12.83 21.75 2.97
N TRP A 670 12.15 22.06 4.06
CA TRP A 670 11.08 23.05 4.08
C TRP A 670 11.57 24.44 3.70
N ASP A 671 12.66 24.87 4.33
CA ASP A 671 13.32 26.12 4.01
C ASP A 671 13.60 26.17 2.49
N THR A 672 14.32 25.17 1.94
CA THR A 672 14.66 25.09 0.51
C THR A 672 13.47 24.93 -0.44
N SER A 673 12.28 24.55 0.03
CA SER A 673 11.10 24.29 -0.79
C SER A 673 10.03 25.39 -0.73
N THR A 674 10.18 26.43 0.10
CA THR A 674 9.19 27.51 0.25
C THR A 674 9.44 28.69 -0.70
N TRP A 675 8.37 29.20 -1.32
CA TRP A 675 8.41 30.27 -2.34
C TRP A 675 8.97 31.63 -1.85
N SER A 676 9.08 31.86 -0.54
CA SER A 676 9.40 33.18 0.04
C SER A 676 10.89 33.50 0.21
N HIS A 677 11.83 32.57 -0.05
CA HIS A 677 13.25 32.78 0.24
C HIS A 677 14.14 32.58 -0.99
N ALA A 678 14.08 33.55 -1.91
CA ALA A 678 14.90 33.62 -3.13
C ALA A 678 16.35 34.10 -2.91
N ASN A 679 16.87 34.25 -1.69
CA ASN A 679 18.23 34.76 -1.44
C ASN A 679 18.98 33.93 -0.38
N ARG A 680 19.54 32.80 -0.80
CA ARG A 680 20.35 31.88 0.06
C ARG A 680 21.85 31.99 -0.16
N SER A 681 22.30 32.70 -1.19
CA SER A 681 23.71 32.89 -1.50
C SER A 681 24.21 34.17 -0.88
N THR A 682 25.08 34.07 0.11
CA THR A 682 25.72 35.26 0.68
C THR A 682 27.17 35.40 0.25
N GLU A 683 27.91 34.31 -0.02
CA GLU A 683 29.37 34.38 -0.30
C GLU A 683 29.90 33.22 -1.18
N VAL A 684 30.91 33.52 -2.00
CA VAL A 684 31.74 32.53 -2.71
C VAL A 684 32.75 31.93 -1.74
N LEU A 685 32.83 30.60 -1.68
CA LEU A 685 33.70 29.84 -0.82
C LEU A 685 34.71 29.02 -1.63
N PRO A 686 35.98 29.44 -1.72
CA PRO A 686 37.01 28.63 -2.35
C PRO A 686 37.28 27.38 -1.49
N VAL A 687 37.23 26.21 -2.12
CA VAL A 687 37.58 24.92 -1.53
C VAL A 687 38.70 24.27 -2.33
N HIS A 688 39.62 23.62 -1.63
CA HIS A 688 40.74 22.90 -2.22
C HIS A 688 41.15 21.73 -1.32
N GLY A 689 41.34 20.56 -1.91
CA GLY A 689 41.79 19.39 -1.17
C GLY A 689 42.22 18.24 -2.08
N THR A 690 42.87 17.25 -1.48
CA THR A 690 43.15 15.96 -2.12
C THR A 690 42.17 14.92 -1.58
N TYR A 691 41.31 14.42 -2.46
CA TYR A 691 40.25 13.49 -2.12
C TYR A 691 40.56 12.11 -2.68
N SER A 692 40.29 11.07 -1.90
CA SER A 692 40.48 9.69 -2.31
C SER A 692 39.20 9.22 -3.00
N ILE A 693 39.26 9.01 -4.31
CA ILE A 693 38.10 8.64 -5.14
C ILE A 693 38.15 7.16 -5.48
N SER A 694 37.11 6.41 -5.13
CA SER A 694 37.00 4.99 -5.45
C SER A 694 36.44 4.81 -6.86
N ALA A 695 37.13 4.07 -7.71
CA ALA A 695 36.76 3.86 -9.10
C ALA A 695 36.95 2.41 -9.55
N GLN A 696 36.32 2.06 -10.67
CA GLN A 696 36.48 0.80 -11.39
C GLN A 696 36.77 1.12 -12.85
N LEU A 697 37.90 0.63 -13.36
CA LEU A 697 38.25 0.73 -14.78
C LEU A 697 38.14 -0.66 -15.40
N CYS A 698 37.35 -0.78 -16.46
CA CYS A 698 37.23 -2.00 -17.25
C CYS A 698 37.69 -1.72 -18.68
N ILE A 699 38.52 -2.61 -19.22
CA ILE A 699 39.07 -2.50 -20.57
C ILE A 699 38.78 -3.84 -21.27
N PRO A 700 38.19 -3.83 -22.48
CA PRO A 700 37.96 -5.06 -23.23
C PRO A 700 39.30 -5.67 -23.69
N ALA A 701 39.38 -7.00 -23.75
CA ALA A 701 40.61 -7.70 -24.08
C ALA A 701 41.12 -7.40 -25.50
N ASP A 702 40.20 -7.31 -26.47
CA ASP A 702 40.44 -6.96 -27.87
C ASP A 702 39.24 -6.16 -28.41
N GLY A 703 39.46 -5.13 -29.23
CA GLY A 703 38.38 -4.37 -29.86
C GLY A 703 38.79 -3.02 -30.46
N GLU A 704 38.26 -2.68 -31.64
CA GLU A 704 38.58 -1.43 -32.37
C GLU A 704 38.24 -0.15 -31.57
N LYS A 705 37.35 -0.24 -30.58
CA LYS A 705 36.89 0.89 -29.75
C LYS A 705 37.48 0.87 -28.34
N SER A 706 38.43 -0.03 -28.07
CA SER A 706 39.05 -0.16 -26.74
C SER A 706 39.75 1.13 -26.30
N ASP A 707 40.21 1.95 -27.25
CA ASP A 707 40.82 3.27 -27.02
C ASP A 707 39.80 4.42 -26.80
N ILE A 708 38.52 4.10 -26.70
CA ILE A 708 37.43 5.05 -26.42
C ILE A 708 36.94 4.77 -25.00
N LEU A 709 37.25 5.70 -24.10
CA LEU A 709 36.90 5.59 -22.68
C LEU A 709 35.59 6.30 -22.39
N GLN A 710 34.63 5.58 -21.82
CA GLN A 710 33.43 6.15 -21.24
C GLN A 710 33.67 6.45 -19.75
N VAL A 711 33.44 7.68 -19.30
CA VAL A 711 33.51 8.06 -17.87
C VAL A 711 32.10 8.23 -17.35
N ALA A 712 31.65 7.30 -16.52
CA ALA A 712 30.25 7.19 -16.08
C ALA A 712 30.05 7.69 -14.64
N THR A 713 29.21 8.71 -14.49
CA THR A 713 28.94 9.42 -13.22
C THR A 713 27.53 9.13 -12.73
N HIS A 714 27.40 8.51 -11.56
CA HIS A 714 26.09 8.17 -10.97
C HIS A 714 25.38 9.38 -10.32
N GLY A 715 24.07 9.25 -10.11
CA GLY A 715 23.22 10.27 -9.49
C GLY A 715 23.30 10.35 -7.95
N LEU A 716 22.37 11.10 -7.35
CA LEU A 716 22.11 11.05 -5.90
C LEU A 716 21.48 9.70 -5.53
N GLY A 717 21.71 9.22 -4.31
CA GLY A 717 21.10 7.97 -3.82
C GLY A 717 21.86 6.69 -4.20
N PHE A 718 22.88 6.75 -5.05
CA PHE A 718 23.66 5.58 -5.49
C PHE A 718 25.18 5.81 -5.45
N ASP A 719 25.96 4.76 -5.73
CA ASP A 719 27.40 4.82 -6.03
C ASP A 719 27.69 4.18 -7.41
N LYS A 720 28.95 3.90 -7.74
CA LYS A 720 29.34 3.32 -9.05
C LYS A 720 28.64 2.01 -9.42
N ARG A 721 28.10 1.27 -8.43
CA ARG A 721 27.30 0.05 -8.65
C ARG A 721 25.97 0.33 -9.37
N TYR A 722 25.58 1.60 -9.52
CA TYR A 722 24.49 2.00 -10.42
C TYR A 722 24.80 1.68 -11.89
N TRP A 723 26.07 1.66 -12.30
CA TRP A 723 26.46 1.36 -13.69
C TRP A 723 26.88 -0.09 -13.91
N ASP A 724 27.25 -0.79 -12.84
CA ASP A 724 27.61 -2.21 -12.84
C ASP A 724 26.88 -2.94 -11.69
N PRO A 725 25.54 -3.10 -11.77
CA PRO A 725 24.80 -3.85 -10.76
C PRO A 725 25.24 -5.32 -10.70
N GLU A 726 25.36 -5.84 -9.48
CA GLU A 726 25.57 -7.28 -9.25
C GLU A 726 24.28 -8.10 -9.49
N LEU A 727 23.12 -7.43 -9.46
CA LEU A 727 21.85 -8.04 -9.81
C LEU A 727 21.80 -8.24 -11.33
N ARG A 728 21.68 -9.50 -11.78
CA ARG A 728 21.58 -9.90 -13.20
C ARG A 728 22.40 -8.98 -14.13
N PRO A 729 23.74 -9.02 -14.04
CA PRO A 729 24.60 -8.10 -14.79
C PRO A 729 24.33 -8.11 -16.30
N GLU A 730 23.91 -9.26 -16.84
CA GLU A 730 23.49 -9.42 -18.23
C GLU A 730 22.27 -8.57 -18.64
N GLU A 731 21.41 -8.19 -17.69
CA GLU A 731 20.24 -7.34 -17.92
C GLU A 731 20.51 -5.87 -17.53
N TYR A 732 21.20 -5.65 -16.40
CA TYR A 732 21.31 -4.33 -15.78
C TYR A 732 22.71 -3.72 -15.81
N SER A 733 23.77 -4.43 -16.19
CA SER A 733 25.11 -3.84 -16.24
C SER A 733 25.35 -3.12 -17.55
N TYR A 734 25.36 -1.79 -17.47
CA TYR A 734 25.84 -0.94 -18.55
C TYR A 734 27.33 -1.18 -18.82
N VAL A 735 28.13 -1.47 -17.78
CA VAL A 735 29.54 -1.82 -17.92
C VAL A 735 29.69 -3.07 -18.81
N ASP A 736 28.90 -4.11 -18.59
CA ASP A 736 28.99 -5.36 -19.36
C ASP A 736 28.60 -5.12 -20.81
N THR A 737 27.56 -4.32 -21.04
CA THR A 737 27.10 -3.94 -22.37
C THR A 737 28.16 -3.10 -23.10
N ALA A 738 28.79 -2.12 -22.43
CA ALA A 738 29.84 -1.29 -23.00
C ALA A 738 31.10 -2.12 -23.37
N ILE A 739 31.54 -3.01 -22.47
CA ILE A 739 32.65 -3.94 -22.73
C ILE A 739 32.33 -4.87 -23.90
N ALA A 740 31.11 -5.41 -23.96
CA ALA A 740 30.67 -6.27 -25.07
C ALA A 740 30.65 -5.54 -26.42
N ARG A 741 30.36 -4.22 -26.42
CA ARG A 741 30.46 -3.35 -27.60
C ARG A 741 31.89 -2.83 -27.87
N GLY A 742 32.87 -3.27 -27.09
CA GLY A 742 34.29 -2.97 -27.28
C GLY A 742 34.75 -1.63 -26.71
N TYR A 743 33.93 -0.94 -25.91
CA TYR A 743 34.32 0.30 -25.23
C TYR A 743 35.07 0.02 -23.93
N SER A 744 35.99 0.90 -23.55
CA SER A 744 36.50 0.95 -22.18
C SER A 744 35.59 1.82 -21.32
N ILE A 745 35.49 1.52 -20.03
CA ILE A 745 34.61 2.29 -19.12
C ILE A 745 35.24 2.48 -17.73
N LEU A 746 35.17 3.72 -17.23
CA LEU A 746 35.52 4.12 -15.87
C LEU A 746 34.25 4.54 -15.13
N THR A 747 33.88 3.79 -14.09
CA THR A 747 32.82 4.17 -13.14
C THR A 747 33.48 4.58 -11.81
N TYR A 748 32.91 5.56 -11.10
CA TYR A 748 33.50 6.03 -9.84
C TYR A 748 32.44 6.47 -8.83
N ASP A 749 32.79 6.38 -7.54
CA ASP A 749 31.97 6.91 -6.46
C ASP A 749 32.25 8.42 -6.35
N ARG A 750 31.23 9.25 -6.50
CA ARG A 750 31.35 10.70 -6.28
C ARG A 750 31.84 11.01 -4.86
N LEU A 751 32.42 12.19 -4.66
CA LEU A 751 32.80 12.65 -3.32
C LEU A 751 31.59 12.59 -2.38
N GLY A 752 31.77 12.09 -1.15
CA GLY A 752 30.68 11.89 -0.19
C GLY A 752 29.95 10.54 -0.31
N THR A 753 30.16 9.76 -1.38
CA THR A 753 29.41 8.50 -1.62
C THR A 753 30.32 7.27 -1.61
N GLY A 754 29.75 6.08 -1.43
CA GLY A 754 30.45 4.79 -1.54
C GLY A 754 31.74 4.72 -0.72
N LYS A 755 32.85 4.38 -1.37
CA LYS A 755 34.20 4.28 -0.77
C LYS A 755 35.09 5.51 -1.02
N SER A 756 34.56 6.57 -1.61
CA SER A 756 35.29 7.84 -1.77
C SER A 756 35.40 8.61 -0.45
N SER A 757 36.24 9.66 -0.39
CA SER A 757 36.34 10.54 0.79
C SER A 757 34.98 11.11 1.23
N LYS A 758 34.84 11.36 2.53
CA LYS A 758 33.62 11.88 3.18
C LYS A 758 33.90 13.26 3.77
N ALA A 759 33.92 14.26 2.91
CA ALA A 759 34.20 15.66 3.25
C ALA A 759 32.97 16.38 3.85
N ASP A 760 33.12 17.65 4.20
CA ASP A 760 32.02 18.45 4.77
C ASP A 760 30.81 18.54 3.80
N GLY A 761 29.63 18.14 4.30
CA GLY A 761 28.41 18.02 3.49
C GLY A 761 27.75 19.36 3.12
N TYR A 762 28.24 20.49 3.65
CA TYR A 762 27.70 21.81 3.35
C TYR A 762 28.59 22.56 2.38
N ASN A 763 29.86 22.70 2.75
CA ASN A 763 30.77 23.68 2.19
C ASN A 763 31.70 23.06 1.14
N GLU A 764 32.01 21.77 1.24
CA GLU A 764 32.90 21.08 0.31
C GLU A 764 32.12 20.25 -0.72
N VAL A 765 31.27 19.33 -0.26
CA VAL A 765 30.53 18.43 -1.15
C VAL A 765 29.36 19.18 -1.79
N GLN A 766 29.65 19.83 -2.92
CA GLN A 766 28.72 20.55 -3.78
C GLN A 766 29.04 20.26 -5.25
N LEU A 767 28.11 20.61 -6.15
CA LEU A 767 28.23 20.37 -7.58
C LEU A 767 29.54 20.92 -8.18
N GLY A 768 29.98 22.12 -7.78
CA GLY A 768 31.21 22.74 -8.28
C GLY A 768 32.45 21.87 -8.04
N LEU A 769 32.63 21.37 -6.81
CA LEU A 769 33.74 20.46 -6.48
C LEU A 769 33.60 19.09 -7.16
N GLN A 770 32.37 18.58 -7.34
CA GLN A 770 32.15 17.34 -8.09
C GLN A 770 32.60 17.48 -9.56
N VAL A 771 32.33 18.63 -10.20
CA VAL A 771 32.80 18.93 -11.56
C VAL A 771 34.32 19.02 -11.62
N ALA A 772 34.95 19.67 -10.63
CA ALA A 772 36.41 19.75 -10.56
C ALA A 772 37.07 18.37 -10.42
N ILE A 773 36.49 17.48 -9.59
CA ILE A 773 36.95 16.10 -9.47
C ILE A 773 36.80 15.34 -10.79
N LEU A 774 35.64 15.46 -11.46
CA LEU A 774 35.43 14.82 -12.76
C LEU A 774 36.45 15.30 -13.79
N LYS A 775 36.71 16.61 -13.85
CA LYS A 775 37.74 17.21 -14.72
C LYS A 775 39.12 16.59 -14.47
N GLU A 776 39.55 16.47 -13.22
CA GLU A 776 40.86 15.91 -12.90
C GLU A 776 40.96 14.40 -13.22
N LEU A 777 39.88 13.64 -13.01
CA LEU A 777 39.81 12.24 -13.45
C LEU A 777 39.95 12.12 -14.97
N THR A 778 39.29 13.01 -15.72
CA THR A 778 39.37 13.06 -17.19
C THR A 778 40.77 13.45 -17.68
N VAL A 779 41.44 14.39 -17.00
CA VAL A 779 42.84 14.75 -17.31
C VAL A 779 43.76 13.55 -17.06
N LEU A 780 43.64 12.87 -15.92
CA LEU A 780 44.41 11.65 -15.63
C LEU A 780 44.16 10.56 -16.69
N ALA A 781 42.92 10.44 -17.18
CA ALA A 781 42.58 9.51 -18.24
C ALA A 781 43.29 9.85 -19.55
N ARG A 782 43.12 11.09 -20.03
CA ARG A 782 43.73 11.56 -21.29
C ARG A 782 45.26 11.51 -21.27
N ASP A 783 45.86 11.68 -20.10
CA ASP A 783 47.30 11.58 -19.91
C ASP A 783 47.81 10.12 -19.86
N GLY A 784 46.93 9.12 -19.77
CA GLY A 784 47.30 7.72 -19.55
C GLY A 784 47.83 7.45 -18.14
N LYS A 785 47.44 8.27 -17.16
CA LYS A 785 47.97 8.25 -15.78
C LYS A 785 47.00 7.67 -14.76
N LEU A 786 45.77 7.31 -15.14
CA LEU A 786 44.76 6.78 -14.20
C LEU A 786 45.33 5.67 -13.30
N LEU A 787 45.94 4.63 -13.86
CA LEU A 787 46.51 3.54 -13.06
C LEU A 787 47.78 3.97 -12.31
N ALA A 788 48.69 4.67 -12.97
CA ALA A 788 49.98 5.07 -12.39
C ALA A 788 49.80 5.99 -11.16
N SER A 789 48.75 6.81 -11.16
CA SER A 789 48.39 7.69 -10.06
C SER A 789 47.53 7.03 -8.98
N SER A 790 47.11 5.78 -9.17
CA SER A 790 46.13 5.10 -8.29
C SER A 790 46.73 3.98 -7.47
N LYS A 791 46.13 3.73 -6.31
CA LYS A 791 46.30 2.47 -5.60
C LYS A 791 45.37 1.41 -6.19
N VAL A 792 45.93 0.38 -6.81
CA VAL A 792 45.17 -0.77 -7.34
C VAL A 792 44.79 -1.73 -6.21
N LEU A 793 43.51 -2.08 -6.10
CA LEU A 793 42.95 -2.86 -4.99
C LEU A 793 42.60 -4.32 -5.34
N SER A 794 42.54 -4.70 -6.61
CA SER A 794 42.29 -6.07 -7.10
C SER A 794 43.59 -6.82 -7.49
N LYS A 795 43.50 -8.11 -7.89
CA LYS A 795 44.65 -8.90 -8.38
C LYS A 795 45.36 -8.19 -9.55
N ARG A 796 46.68 -8.38 -9.67
CA ARG A 796 47.56 -7.61 -10.57
C ARG A 796 46.98 -7.52 -12.00
N PRO A 797 46.78 -6.32 -12.55
CA PRO A 797 46.26 -6.13 -13.91
C PRO A 797 47.17 -6.75 -14.96
N HIS A 798 46.61 -7.13 -16.11
CA HIS A 798 47.40 -7.37 -17.32
C HIS A 798 48.21 -6.11 -17.69
N LYS A 799 49.38 -6.29 -18.34
CA LYS A 799 50.29 -5.18 -18.73
C LYS A 799 49.57 -4.08 -19.52
N THR A 800 48.58 -4.45 -20.33
CA THR A 800 47.72 -3.57 -21.12
C THR A 800 47.04 -2.46 -20.32
N PHE A 801 46.76 -2.65 -19.03
CA PHE A 801 46.18 -1.61 -18.19
C PHE A 801 47.19 -0.52 -17.79
N TYR A 802 48.47 -0.86 -17.61
CA TYR A 802 49.49 0.11 -17.20
C TYR A 802 49.89 1.07 -18.34
N ASP A 803 49.75 0.60 -19.58
CA ASP A 803 50.04 1.37 -20.79
C ASP A 803 48.76 1.98 -21.41
N TYR A 804 47.60 1.84 -20.75
CA TYR A 804 46.32 2.28 -21.30
C TYR A 804 46.21 3.80 -21.37
N LYS A 805 45.99 4.31 -22.58
CA LYS A 805 45.72 5.72 -22.86
C LYS A 805 44.60 5.83 -23.89
N PRO A 806 43.42 6.36 -23.52
CA PRO A 806 42.34 6.53 -24.47
C PRO A 806 42.67 7.62 -25.50
N ARG A 807 42.30 7.37 -26.76
CA ARG A 807 42.32 8.37 -27.83
C ARG A 807 41.13 9.32 -27.70
N LYS A 808 39.96 8.79 -27.34
CA LYS A 808 38.72 9.56 -27.13
C LYS A 808 38.14 9.33 -25.73
N VAL A 809 37.53 10.35 -25.14
CA VAL A 809 36.84 10.27 -23.85
C VAL A 809 35.41 10.78 -23.98
N VAL A 810 34.45 9.93 -23.66
CA VAL A 810 33.00 10.20 -23.66
C VAL A 810 32.49 10.25 -22.23
N HIS A 811 31.68 11.23 -21.87
CA HIS A 811 31.13 11.33 -20.52
C HIS A 811 29.66 10.90 -20.48
N ILE A 812 29.32 10.04 -19.53
CA ILE A 812 27.96 9.56 -19.34
C ILE A 812 27.52 9.91 -17.92
N GLY A 813 26.45 10.68 -17.80
CA GLY A 813 25.90 11.07 -16.51
C GLY A 813 24.57 10.41 -16.25
N HIS A 814 24.21 10.24 -14.98
CA HIS A 814 22.84 9.96 -14.56
C HIS A 814 22.34 10.97 -13.53
N SER A 815 21.20 11.63 -13.77
CA SER A 815 20.57 12.56 -12.81
C SER A 815 21.55 13.65 -12.36
N PHE A 816 21.87 13.76 -11.07
CA PHE A 816 22.91 14.67 -10.56
C PHE A 816 24.31 14.44 -11.19
N GLY A 817 24.61 13.21 -11.62
CA GLY A 817 25.80 12.91 -12.42
C GLY A 817 25.74 13.49 -13.84
N SER A 818 24.55 13.62 -14.43
CA SER A 818 24.34 14.39 -15.67
C SER A 818 24.47 15.88 -15.43
N ALA A 819 24.03 16.41 -14.28
CA ALA A 819 24.30 17.80 -13.91
C ALA A 819 25.82 18.06 -13.77
N THR A 820 26.55 17.11 -13.17
CA THR A 820 28.02 17.15 -13.07
C THR A 820 28.68 17.08 -14.44
N THR A 821 28.22 16.18 -15.31
CA THR A 821 28.72 16.06 -16.69
C THR A 821 28.43 17.33 -17.48
N SER A 822 27.21 17.86 -17.40
CA SER A 822 26.84 19.14 -18.04
C SER A 822 27.73 20.28 -17.55
N GLY A 823 28.03 20.36 -16.25
CA GLY A 823 28.96 21.35 -15.70
C GLY A 823 30.38 21.20 -16.27
N LEU A 824 30.87 19.97 -16.45
CA LEU A 824 32.14 19.70 -17.15
C LEU A 824 32.08 20.19 -18.60
N LEU A 825 31.00 19.92 -19.33
CA LEU A 825 30.87 20.40 -20.71
C LEU A 825 30.84 21.94 -20.79
N SER A 826 30.20 22.58 -19.82
CA SER A 826 30.10 24.04 -19.74
C SER A 826 31.43 24.72 -19.42
N LEU A 827 32.19 24.17 -18.48
CA LEU A 827 33.43 24.79 -17.97
C LEU A 827 34.71 24.28 -18.67
N HIS A 828 34.67 23.05 -19.18
CA HIS A 828 35.83 22.31 -19.68
C HIS A 828 35.46 21.44 -20.90
N GLY A 829 34.59 21.94 -21.78
CA GLY A 829 34.01 21.17 -22.89
C GLY A 829 35.01 20.51 -23.84
N SER A 830 36.21 21.08 -23.99
CA SER A 830 37.29 20.51 -24.81
C SER A 830 37.84 19.17 -24.27
N LEU A 831 37.58 18.84 -23.01
CA LEU A 831 37.99 17.57 -22.41
C LEU A 831 37.07 16.39 -22.78
N SER A 832 35.94 16.62 -23.43
CA SER A 832 34.98 15.58 -23.80
C SER A 832 34.82 15.48 -25.32
N ASP A 833 34.98 14.27 -25.87
CA ASP A 833 34.77 13.99 -27.29
C ASP A 833 33.30 13.70 -27.62
N GLY A 834 32.47 13.42 -26.62
CA GLY A 834 31.04 13.14 -26.73
C GLY A 834 30.39 13.01 -25.35
N ALA A 835 29.07 13.14 -25.26
CA ALA A 835 28.39 12.95 -23.98
C ALA A 835 26.96 12.40 -24.10
N ILE A 836 26.55 11.65 -23.08
CA ILE A 836 25.17 11.20 -22.89
C ILE A 836 24.71 11.60 -21.49
N LEU A 837 23.66 12.42 -21.43
CA LEU A 837 23.05 12.91 -20.20
C LEU A 837 21.79 12.11 -19.93
N THR A 838 21.89 11.15 -19.02
CA THR A 838 20.79 10.26 -18.70
C THR A 838 19.96 10.79 -17.51
N GLY A 839 18.63 10.59 -17.50
CA GLY A 839 17.75 11.07 -16.42
C GLY A 839 17.86 12.58 -16.19
N PHE A 840 18.08 13.34 -17.26
CA PHE A 840 18.36 14.77 -17.22
C PHE A 840 17.89 15.39 -18.53
N LEU A 841 17.01 16.39 -18.43
CA LEU A 841 16.47 17.08 -19.59
C LEU A 841 16.08 18.50 -19.17
N PRO A 842 16.85 19.53 -19.53
CA PRO A 842 16.47 20.91 -19.29
C PRO A 842 15.14 21.21 -19.99
N ASN A 843 14.10 21.50 -19.21
CA ASN A 843 12.74 21.72 -19.70
C ASN A 843 11.99 22.73 -18.79
N ASN A 844 10.76 23.09 -19.18
CA ASN A 844 9.92 24.02 -18.39
C ASN A 844 9.29 23.39 -17.13
N GLN A 845 9.48 22.09 -16.90
CA GLN A 845 9.03 21.36 -15.72
C GLN A 845 10.16 21.15 -14.68
N SER A 846 11.41 21.43 -15.07
CA SER A 846 12.60 21.17 -14.28
C SER A 846 12.53 21.91 -12.95
N GLY A 847 12.64 21.18 -11.84
CA GLY A 847 12.60 21.74 -10.48
C GLY A 847 11.21 21.86 -9.86
N LYS A 848 10.13 21.45 -10.54
CA LYS A 848 8.78 21.40 -9.92
C LYS A 848 8.68 20.32 -8.84
N VAL A 849 9.32 19.17 -9.06
CA VAL A 849 9.43 18.12 -8.05
C VAL A 849 10.59 18.47 -7.11
N GLY A 850 10.26 19.14 -6.00
CA GLY A 850 11.24 19.59 -5.02
C GLY A 850 11.85 18.47 -4.17
N PRO A 851 12.87 18.78 -3.34
CA PRO A 851 13.57 17.80 -2.50
C PRO A 851 12.65 17.05 -1.52
N ASN A 852 11.48 17.60 -1.18
CA ASN A 852 10.43 16.92 -0.40
C ASN A 852 10.00 15.56 -0.98
N ALA A 853 9.99 15.42 -2.32
CA ALA A 853 9.56 14.19 -2.97
C ALA A 853 10.54 13.02 -2.78
N PHE A 854 11.78 13.30 -2.39
CA PHE A 854 12.83 12.29 -2.25
C PHE A 854 12.73 11.49 -0.95
N GLY A 855 11.92 11.90 0.01
CA GLY A 855 11.72 11.18 1.27
C GLY A 855 13.03 10.97 2.04
N PHE A 856 13.86 12.00 2.13
CA PHE A 856 15.16 11.92 2.78
C PHE A 856 15.06 11.88 4.32
N GLU A 857 15.94 11.10 4.94
CA GLU A 857 16.23 11.11 6.38
C GLU A 857 17.72 11.40 6.62
N PHE A 858 18.03 11.86 7.85
CA PHE A 858 19.42 12.15 8.22
C PHE A 858 20.22 10.84 8.29
N ALA A 859 21.26 10.73 7.46
CA ALA A 859 21.89 9.45 7.14
C ALA A 859 22.41 8.71 8.39
N ARG A 860 23.04 9.45 9.31
CA ARG A 860 23.62 8.89 10.55
C ARG A 860 22.56 8.31 11.49
N GLN A 861 21.35 8.88 11.51
CA GLN A 861 20.23 8.38 12.32
C GLN A 861 19.50 7.23 11.63
N HIS A 862 19.37 7.29 10.30
CA HIS A 862 18.65 6.30 9.50
C HIS A 862 19.32 4.92 9.53
N ASP A 863 20.61 4.85 9.20
CA ASP A 863 21.41 3.62 9.32
C ASP A 863 22.79 3.94 9.93
N PRO A 864 22.88 3.96 11.27
CA PRO A 864 24.13 4.26 11.97
C PRO A 864 25.26 3.27 11.66
N LYS A 865 24.95 2.04 11.22
CA LYS A 865 25.98 1.05 10.89
C LYS A 865 26.65 1.36 9.55
N ARG A 866 25.89 1.81 8.56
CA ARG A 866 26.41 2.15 7.23
C ARG A 866 26.91 3.59 7.13
N PHE A 867 26.29 4.50 7.86
CA PHE A 867 26.47 5.95 7.70
C PHE A 867 26.86 6.66 9.00
N GLY A 868 27.20 5.92 10.06
CA GLY A 868 27.61 6.46 11.37
C GLY A 868 28.79 7.44 11.29
N ASP A 869 29.68 7.24 10.32
CA ASP A 869 30.89 8.02 10.05
C ASP A 869 30.63 9.25 9.15
N ARG A 870 29.42 9.45 8.63
CA ARG A 870 29.08 10.61 7.79
C ARG A 870 29.01 11.88 8.64
N PRO A 871 29.67 12.99 8.26
CA PRO A 871 29.52 14.29 8.90
C PRO A 871 28.06 14.83 8.87
N ALA A 872 27.83 15.99 9.50
CA ALA A 872 26.57 16.70 9.38
C ALA A 872 26.26 17.04 7.90
N GLY A 873 24.97 17.17 7.57
CA GLY A 873 24.54 17.53 6.20
C GLY A 873 24.42 16.37 5.20
N TYR A 874 24.58 15.11 5.65
CA TYR A 874 24.36 13.93 4.82
C TYR A 874 22.94 13.37 4.97
N ALA A 875 22.28 13.12 3.85
CA ALA A 875 20.91 12.63 3.77
C ALA A 875 20.84 11.32 2.95
N VAL A 876 19.87 10.47 3.23
CA VAL A 876 19.64 9.20 2.51
C VAL A 876 18.14 8.95 2.34
N GLN A 877 17.74 8.28 1.26
CA GLN A 877 16.33 7.90 1.06
C GLN A 877 15.88 6.93 2.15
N ALA A 878 14.79 7.28 2.83
CA ALA A 878 14.35 6.67 4.08
C ALA A 878 13.69 5.30 3.92
N SER A 879 13.21 4.96 2.73
CA SER A 879 12.44 3.73 2.53
C SER A 879 12.45 3.25 1.08
N LEU A 880 12.08 1.98 0.89
CA LEU A 880 11.75 1.41 -0.43
C LEU A 880 10.74 2.29 -1.18
N GLY A 881 9.73 2.82 -0.49
CA GLY A 881 8.74 3.74 -1.08
C GLY A 881 9.36 5.02 -1.61
N SER A 882 10.29 5.63 -0.87
CA SER A 882 11.00 6.86 -1.32
C SER A 882 11.97 6.60 -2.49
N ILE A 883 12.57 5.42 -2.57
CA ILE A 883 13.39 5.02 -3.71
C ILE A 883 12.51 4.78 -4.93
N GLN A 884 11.42 4.03 -4.76
CA GLN A 884 10.47 3.75 -5.83
C GLN A 884 9.85 5.03 -6.40
N GLN A 885 9.40 5.94 -5.53
CA GLN A 885 8.77 7.20 -5.91
C GLN A 885 9.66 8.03 -6.85
N ILE A 886 10.97 8.05 -6.60
CA ILE A 886 11.92 8.81 -7.40
C ILE A 886 12.33 8.03 -8.64
N PHE A 887 12.69 6.75 -8.51
CA PHE A 887 13.42 6.03 -9.54
C PHE A 887 12.55 5.10 -10.40
N LEU A 888 11.56 4.42 -9.83
CA LEU A 888 11.02 3.20 -10.41
C LEU A 888 9.48 3.24 -10.49
N LYS A 889 8.94 3.62 -11.66
CA LYS A 889 7.48 3.64 -11.91
C LYS A 889 6.96 2.20 -12.00
N LYS A 890 5.81 1.93 -11.38
CA LYS A 890 5.19 0.60 -11.47
C LYS A 890 5.03 0.18 -12.93
N GLY A 891 5.54 -1.00 -13.28
CA GLY A 891 5.58 -1.51 -14.65
C GLY A 891 6.92 -1.29 -15.37
N SER A 892 7.83 -0.48 -14.83
CA SER A 892 9.16 -0.23 -15.40
C SER A 892 10.28 -1.04 -14.77
N PHE A 893 10.03 -1.81 -13.71
CA PHE A 893 11.05 -2.48 -12.91
C PHE A 893 10.49 -3.77 -12.28
N GLU A 894 11.39 -4.67 -11.88
CA GLU A 894 11.08 -5.86 -11.09
C GLU A 894 11.37 -5.62 -9.61
N VAL A 895 10.67 -6.31 -8.70
CA VAL A 895 10.75 -6.03 -7.26
C VAL A 895 12.19 -6.16 -6.76
N GLU A 896 12.93 -7.14 -7.26
CA GLU A 896 14.35 -7.39 -6.99
C GLU A 896 15.23 -6.20 -7.35
N ALA A 897 14.90 -5.46 -8.41
CA ALA A 897 15.63 -4.26 -8.81
C ALA A 897 15.42 -3.11 -7.81
N LEU A 898 14.23 -2.99 -7.23
CA LEU A 898 13.93 -2.02 -6.17
C LEU A 898 14.57 -2.44 -4.83
N GLU A 899 14.54 -3.72 -4.47
CA GLU A 899 15.24 -4.24 -3.30
C GLU A 899 16.76 -4.08 -3.43
N TYR A 900 17.30 -4.31 -4.62
CA TYR A 900 18.70 -4.05 -4.93
C TYR A 900 19.02 -2.56 -4.81
N ALA A 901 18.17 -1.67 -5.32
CA ALA A 901 18.33 -0.22 -5.17
C ALA A 901 18.42 0.18 -3.68
N GLU A 902 17.53 -0.33 -2.84
CA GLU A 902 17.56 -0.13 -1.38
C GLU A 902 18.84 -0.70 -0.73
N LYS A 903 19.27 -1.88 -1.16
CA LYS A 903 20.51 -2.50 -0.68
C LYS A 903 21.71 -1.62 -1.00
N ILE A 904 21.82 -1.09 -2.21
CA ILE A 904 22.99 -0.31 -2.64
C ILE A 904 22.89 1.19 -2.32
N LYS A 905 21.76 1.67 -1.81
CA LYS A 905 21.50 3.09 -1.57
C LYS A 905 22.65 3.82 -0.86
N GLN A 906 22.91 5.04 -1.29
CA GLN A 906 23.97 5.91 -0.79
C GLN A 906 23.43 7.27 -0.38
N THR A 907 24.27 8.01 0.31
CA THR A 907 23.96 9.36 0.76
C THR A 907 24.08 10.39 -0.36
N GLY A 908 23.28 11.45 -0.27
CA GLY A 908 23.59 12.76 -0.87
C GLY A 908 23.88 13.78 0.23
N THR A 909 24.32 14.98 -0.14
CA THR A 909 24.52 16.07 0.83
C THR A 909 23.58 17.25 0.60
N VAL A 910 23.32 18.01 1.65
CA VAL A 910 22.56 19.25 1.57
C VAL A 910 23.24 20.31 0.69
N GLY A 911 24.58 20.31 0.63
CA GLY A 911 25.36 21.11 -0.30
C GLY A 911 25.12 20.71 -1.76
N GLU A 912 25.00 19.42 -2.06
CA GLU A 912 24.60 18.93 -3.39
C GLU A 912 23.17 19.33 -3.74
N LEU A 913 22.23 19.23 -2.78
CA LEU A 913 20.84 19.64 -2.98
C LEU A 913 20.66 21.14 -3.19
N SER A 914 21.58 21.97 -2.66
CA SER A 914 21.51 23.43 -2.76
C SER A 914 22.32 24.02 -3.91
N SER A 915 23.22 23.24 -4.51
CA SER A 915 24.09 23.71 -5.59
C SER A 915 23.47 23.44 -6.96
N SER A 916 23.51 24.46 -7.82
CA SER A 916 22.95 24.40 -9.17
C SER A 916 23.93 25.01 -10.17
N LEU A 917 24.19 24.26 -11.24
CA LEU A 917 24.82 24.75 -12.48
C LEU A 917 23.88 24.49 -13.67
N PHE A 918 22.57 24.35 -13.40
CA PHE A 918 21.57 24.12 -14.43
C PHE A 918 21.50 25.31 -15.40
N GLY A 919 21.51 25.03 -16.70
CA GLY A 919 21.38 26.06 -17.74
C GLY A 919 22.68 26.79 -18.11
N GLN A 920 23.85 26.34 -17.63
CA GLN A 920 25.14 26.89 -18.04
C GLN A 920 25.47 26.53 -19.49
N ARG A 921 25.89 27.52 -20.28
CA ARG A 921 26.15 27.36 -21.71
C ARG A 921 27.48 26.66 -21.99
N ALA A 922 27.44 25.51 -22.67
CA ALA A 922 28.61 24.76 -23.13
C ALA A 922 29.11 25.23 -24.49
N ALA A 923 29.75 26.39 -24.49
CA ALA A 923 30.25 27.03 -25.72
C ALA A 923 31.48 26.33 -26.33
N GLU A 924 32.26 25.60 -25.55
CA GLU A 924 33.50 24.97 -26.00
C GLU A 924 33.37 23.47 -26.34
N PHE A 925 32.27 22.83 -25.95
CA PHE A 925 32.03 21.42 -26.24
C PHE A 925 31.61 21.24 -27.70
N LYS A 926 32.42 20.48 -28.46
CA LYS A 926 32.22 20.25 -29.90
C LYS A 926 31.76 18.82 -30.25
N GLY A 927 31.69 17.93 -29.26
CA GLY A 927 31.26 16.55 -29.45
C GLY A 927 29.75 16.43 -29.68
N PRO A 928 29.27 15.21 -30.02
CA PRO A 928 27.85 14.91 -30.04
C PRO A 928 27.31 14.79 -28.60
N LEU A 929 26.07 15.24 -28.38
CA LEU A 929 25.37 15.22 -27.09
C LEU A 929 24.01 14.53 -27.23
N GLN A 930 23.75 13.51 -26.42
CA GLN A 930 22.41 12.92 -26.31
C GLN A 930 21.81 13.18 -24.93
N TYR A 931 20.59 13.70 -24.89
CA TYR A 931 19.74 13.65 -23.71
C TYR A 931 18.93 12.35 -23.76
N PHE A 932 19.07 11.51 -22.75
CA PHE A 932 18.43 10.19 -22.68
C PHE A 932 17.59 10.11 -21.41
N ILE A 933 16.28 10.11 -21.51
CA ILE A 933 15.40 10.20 -20.33
C ILE A 933 14.33 9.12 -20.38
N GLY A 934 13.93 8.61 -19.22
CA GLY A 934 12.76 7.73 -19.16
C GLY A 934 11.51 8.51 -19.55
N GLU A 935 10.62 7.91 -20.35
CA GLU A 935 9.36 8.57 -20.73
C GLU A 935 8.52 8.98 -19.49
N ASN A 936 8.72 8.28 -18.37
CA ASN A 936 7.99 8.45 -17.12
C ASN A 936 8.84 9.01 -15.97
N ASP A 937 9.85 9.82 -16.27
CA ASP A 937 10.78 10.36 -15.27
C ASP A 937 10.08 11.34 -14.30
N TYR A 938 9.86 10.91 -13.06
CA TYR A 938 9.11 11.71 -12.09
C TYR A 938 9.83 13.02 -11.69
N PRO A 939 11.12 13.00 -11.29
CA PRO A 939 11.81 14.24 -10.89
C PRO A 939 11.95 15.29 -12.01
N LEU A 940 12.12 14.89 -13.26
CA LEU A 940 12.43 15.83 -14.36
C LEU A 940 11.21 16.30 -15.15
N CYS A 941 10.13 15.51 -15.17
CA CYS A 941 8.95 15.82 -15.97
C CYS A 941 7.62 15.42 -15.32
N ASP A 942 7.59 15.28 -13.98
CA ASP A 942 6.39 14.93 -13.20
C ASP A 942 5.74 13.60 -13.65
N GLY A 943 6.54 12.71 -14.24
CA GLY A 943 6.13 11.37 -14.65
C GLY A 943 5.61 11.26 -16.09
N ASP A 944 5.67 12.33 -16.88
CA ASP A 944 5.40 12.34 -18.33
C ASP A 944 6.35 13.31 -19.06
N CYS A 945 7.33 12.76 -19.75
CA CYS A 945 8.37 13.53 -20.44
C CYS A 945 7.99 13.92 -21.87
N ASN A 946 6.82 13.48 -22.35
CA ASN A 946 6.42 13.74 -23.73
C ASN A 946 6.18 15.24 -23.96
N ASN A 947 6.76 15.78 -25.04
CA ASN A 947 6.66 17.21 -25.41
C ASN A 947 7.09 18.20 -24.30
N THR A 948 7.94 17.80 -23.37
CA THR A 948 8.36 18.69 -22.27
C THR A 948 9.53 19.60 -22.64
N TYR A 949 10.34 19.24 -23.63
CA TYR A 949 11.56 19.94 -24.00
C TYR A 949 11.42 20.77 -25.27
N ASP A 950 12.30 21.76 -25.39
CA ASP A 950 12.42 22.61 -26.57
C ASP A 950 13.83 22.49 -27.17
N MET A 951 13.90 22.11 -28.45
CA MET A 951 15.18 21.91 -29.14
C MET A 951 15.94 23.21 -29.34
N GLU A 952 15.28 24.36 -29.40
CA GLU A 952 15.95 25.67 -29.49
C GLU A 952 16.71 25.97 -28.19
N THR A 953 16.07 25.74 -27.04
CA THR A 953 16.68 25.84 -25.71
C THR A 953 17.89 24.90 -25.58
N LEU A 954 17.75 23.62 -25.95
CA LEU A 954 18.85 22.65 -25.85
C LEU A 954 20.06 23.03 -26.75
N LYS A 955 19.80 23.53 -27.96
CA LYS A 955 20.82 24.09 -28.86
C LYS A 955 21.44 25.36 -28.31
N GLY A 956 20.65 26.24 -27.68
CA GLY A 956 21.12 27.46 -27.05
C GLY A 956 22.11 27.18 -25.91
N LEU A 957 21.83 26.14 -25.11
CA LEU A 957 22.71 25.65 -24.05
C LEU A 957 23.98 25.00 -24.58
N ASN A 958 23.93 24.36 -25.75
CA ASN A 958 25.07 23.61 -26.32
C ASN A 958 25.35 24.06 -27.77
N PRO A 959 25.68 25.35 -27.97
CA PRO A 959 25.69 25.96 -29.30
C PRO A 959 26.78 25.40 -30.23
N ALA A 960 27.83 24.80 -29.66
CA ALA A 960 28.96 24.26 -30.42
C ALA A 960 28.92 22.73 -30.57
N ALA A 961 27.93 22.05 -29.97
CA ALA A 961 27.81 20.60 -30.08
C ALA A 961 27.58 20.21 -31.54
N SER A 962 28.33 19.22 -32.03
CA SER A 962 28.25 18.78 -33.44
C SER A 962 26.91 18.13 -33.77
N HIS A 963 26.29 17.49 -32.78
CA HIS A 963 24.96 16.91 -32.88
C HIS A 963 24.27 16.94 -31.51
N ILE A 964 22.96 17.19 -31.49
CA ILE A 964 22.13 17.13 -30.28
C ILE A 964 20.96 16.19 -30.54
N GLY A 965 20.94 15.05 -29.85
CA GLY A 965 19.85 14.10 -29.86
C GLY A 965 19.05 14.12 -28.55
N VAL A 966 17.75 13.80 -28.64
CA VAL A 966 16.90 13.53 -27.47
C VAL A 966 16.23 12.18 -27.70
N HIS A 967 16.30 11.31 -26.70
CA HIS A 967 15.62 10.01 -26.70
C HIS A 967 14.79 9.85 -25.44
N LEU A 968 13.51 9.53 -25.62
CA LEU A 968 12.60 9.14 -24.55
C LEU A 968 12.56 7.61 -24.51
N GLN A 969 13.10 7.02 -23.45
CA GLN A 969 13.13 5.57 -23.27
C GLN A 969 11.74 5.07 -22.85
N PRO A 970 11.10 4.23 -23.67
CA PRO A 970 9.75 3.77 -23.39
C PRO A 970 9.67 2.87 -22.16
N GLY A 971 8.58 2.99 -21.42
CA GLY A 971 8.29 2.21 -20.23
C GLY A 971 9.22 2.48 -19.05
N THR A 972 10.07 3.51 -19.08
CA THR A 972 11.14 3.70 -18.07
C THR A 972 10.92 4.95 -17.21
N GLY A 973 11.19 4.84 -15.90
CA GLY A 973 11.21 5.96 -14.95
C GLY A 973 12.56 6.67 -14.87
N HIS A 974 12.86 7.33 -13.75
CA HIS A 974 14.14 8.02 -13.57
C HIS A 974 15.32 7.05 -13.45
N GLY A 975 15.17 5.93 -12.74
CA GLY A 975 16.22 4.93 -12.53
C GLY A 975 16.43 4.01 -13.71
N LEU A 976 17.07 4.51 -14.77
CA LEU A 976 17.23 3.82 -16.06
C LEU A 976 17.88 2.44 -15.93
N THR A 977 18.98 2.34 -15.18
CA THR A 977 19.76 1.09 -15.08
C THR A 977 18.99 -0.04 -14.41
N LEU A 978 18.13 0.28 -13.44
CA LEU A 978 17.36 -0.71 -12.69
C LEU A 978 15.95 -0.90 -13.29
N SER A 979 15.75 -0.48 -14.53
CA SER A 979 14.50 -0.68 -15.27
C SER A 979 14.54 -1.95 -16.10
N THR A 980 13.41 -2.64 -16.22
CA THR A 980 13.20 -3.82 -17.08
C THR A 980 13.61 -3.62 -18.54
N ASN A 981 13.66 -2.37 -19.02
CA ASN A 981 14.03 -2.02 -20.39
C ASN A 981 15.43 -1.39 -20.48
N ALA A 982 16.30 -1.64 -19.50
CA ALA A 982 17.64 -1.04 -19.39
C ALA A 982 18.54 -1.41 -20.58
N THR A 983 18.67 -2.71 -20.91
CA THR A 983 19.56 -3.17 -21.99
C THR A 983 19.20 -2.56 -23.34
N ALA A 984 17.90 -2.48 -23.69
CA ALA A 984 17.48 -1.82 -24.92
C ALA A 984 17.85 -0.32 -24.93
N GLY A 985 17.76 0.34 -23.77
CA GLY A 985 18.22 1.72 -23.61
C GLY A 985 19.73 1.86 -23.80
N TYR A 986 20.52 0.93 -23.28
CA TYR A 986 21.97 0.89 -23.47
C TYR A 986 22.35 0.73 -24.93
N GLU A 987 21.64 -0.14 -25.66
CA GLU A 987 21.83 -0.32 -27.09
C GLU A 987 21.54 0.97 -27.87
N VAL A 988 20.51 1.75 -27.48
CA VAL A 988 20.24 3.07 -28.07
C VAL A 988 21.35 4.07 -27.77
N MET A 989 21.85 4.12 -26.54
CA MET A 989 22.95 4.99 -26.13
C MET A 989 24.23 4.68 -26.92
N LEU A 990 24.58 3.40 -27.04
CA LEU A 990 25.78 2.96 -27.74
C LEU A 990 25.62 3.11 -29.26
N ALA A 991 24.45 2.81 -29.83
CA ALA A 991 24.16 3.07 -31.24
C ALA A 991 24.23 4.56 -31.58
N TYR A 992 23.84 5.44 -30.65
CA TYR A 992 24.05 6.87 -30.82
C TYR A 992 25.54 7.21 -30.95
N LEU A 993 26.40 6.72 -30.04
CA LEU A 993 27.85 6.94 -30.14
C LEU A 993 28.42 6.39 -31.46
N ASP A 994 28.05 5.16 -31.83
CA ASP A 994 28.45 4.52 -33.08
C ASP A 994 28.12 5.41 -34.29
N SER A 995 26.91 5.96 -34.33
CA SER A 995 26.45 6.81 -35.43
C SER A 995 27.25 8.11 -35.59
N GLN A 996 27.96 8.53 -34.54
CA GLN A 996 28.77 9.75 -34.51
C GLN A 996 30.27 9.45 -34.69
N GLY A 997 30.63 8.21 -35.04
CA GLY A 997 32.02 7.78 -35.18
C GLY A 997 32.78 7.76 -33.84
N LEU A 998 32.03 7.59 -32.75
CA LEU A 998 32.55 7.35 -31.41
C LEU A 998 32.49 5.89 -31.04
#